data_AF-A0A8K0A6S1-F1
#
_entry.id   AF-A0A8K0A6S1-F1
#
_cell.length_a   1.000
_cell.length_b   1.000
_cell.length_c   1.000
_cell.angle_alpha   90.00
_cell.angle_beta   90.00
_cell.angle_gamma   90.00
#
_symmetry.space_group_name_H-M   'P 1'
#
loop_
_entity.id
_entity.type
_entity.pdbx_description
1 polymer ?
#
loop_
_entity_poly.entity_id
_entity_poly.type
_entity_poly.pdbx_seq_one_letter_code
_entity_poly.pdbx_strand_id
1 'polypeptide(L)'
;MRLPVLFTALVLTVLQSEGHWVQADTASSTSCDVTDHLHTCLCSYPEYHVRRMRRSLWVSTTVWDLSPSSGRARALKKLQKYLNGYNDQGLKIPREWPLTTQTYVPTGFMREVTVSLPLPREKWNSPPRPEDPTVVLDIVPETVLYVRSFRRRGDLGFGAEREAQKLLHLLIANQEPIIRRDDYYYILQHSSSGSTSRERYEVAVFATNAVLDEFYRGTDGPEARLSRLPRCLRDKDRLWPPGGASIHADLVRRDCGTTFCYGPDCPAYTVRSKDRRGVERRTYPTVGPLMRAEPLTCQFERARQQGQKIMFQKLKEEGLTSPGGNFSRFSPAVTSVVQARPGRGPCSRTYTSYMPVPRDVVTRVAREKAESFGSGCEDLSGYAMCFGGHGGAETSFEAGRRLSKVLADRREPFSDDAMVVVEYHVQSRIFDRHNEVFMETRDSESRCLRAGNLGTYDHHSLDFSPPKDWFHEPDIRSPDLPHPCAKTPCPLRKRTRTFDHFQENRYINTRWVCTQERSCEATSGRDKAMSGLLFYFNGRNDDRAGIDMMQPVLTIHNVTEVSSPACDKMFTVCLNLPTGYHDNPPRAVDTQVYLSEPVEKLEFFSLHFNTRVEGLSRDLYVSELAHDVTTEMDSMPENFDVGCEKEMIAELLFMTAEEEEWHELAFFRKLPTQLFPQENSQADDVTYDACQNDACFVHEKVRDWGGFTEFRFNIGKWVCMKTAGCESGNPRDVFLALTSYFGGKNVAGRGLGNMMAPVVMQYKNISGESDPFTRSCHEELEACAPLPRYYQRKNAPAPTEEGLMLRQVVTPSMYILALKGHITSTQLKLELETLKHKLQETGLQFDTDRTLFYTYDEPFTVVDRRVTYTGFWKLQSVG
;
A
#
# COMPACT_ATOMS: atom_id res chain seq x y z
N MET A 1 59.34 29.94 8.23
CA MET A 1 60.44 30.66 7.54
C MET A 1 60.19 30.54 6.04
N ARG A 2 60.05 31.67 5.32
CA ARG A 2 59.84 31.81 3.84
C ARG A 2 58.61 31.10 3.19
N LEU A 3 57.60 31.92 2.88
CA LEU A 3 56.77 31.89 1.65
C LEU A 3 57.51 32.65 0.49
N PRO A 4 56.96 32.89 -0.74
CA PRO A 4 55.63 32.60 -1.31
C PRO A 4 55.70 31.54 -2.46
N VAL A 5 55.09 31.55 -3.68
CA VAL A 5 54.63 32.57 -4.68
C VAL A 5 53.15 32.27 -5.12
N LEU A 6 52.68 32.77 -6.29
CA LEU A 6 51.27 32.78 -6.76
C LEU A 6 51.02 32.07 -8.13
N PHE A 7 49.75 31.68 -8.35
CA PHE A 7 48.92 31.72 -9.59
C PHE A 7 49.51 31.52 -11.01
N THR A 8 48.80 30.71 -11.83
CA THR A 8 48.05 31.16 -13.03
C THR A 8 47.05 30.06 -13.48
N ALA A 9 46.16 30.34 -14.43
CA ALA A 9 45.11 29.43 -14.90
C ALA A 9 44.85 29.55 -16.42
N LEU A 10 44.41 28.46 -17.08
CA LEU A 10 43.77 28.49 -18.40
C LEU A 10 42.88 27.23 -18.58
N VAL A 11 42.12 27.18 -19.69
CA VAL A 11 41.01 26.22 -19.94
C VAL A 11 41.11 25.65 -21.37
N LEU A 12 40.37 24.56 -21.67
CA LEU A 12 40.27 23.82 -22.94
C LEU A 12 41.53 22.95 -23.28
N THR A 13 41.44 21.78 -23.93
CA THR A 13 40.27 21.07 -24.52
C THR A 13 40.42 19.54 -24.47
N VAL A 14 39.29 18.86 -24.71
CA VAL A 14 39.09 17.42 -24.97
C VAL A 14 40.21 16.73 -25.75
N LEU A 15 40.57 15.51 -25.30
CA LEU A 15 40.97 14.40 -26.17
C LEU A 15 40.21 13.15 -25.74
N GLN A 16 39.69 12.40 -26.70
CA GLN A 16 38.94 11.16 -26.47
C GLN A 16 39.90 9.98 -26.26
N SER A 17 39.54 9.05 -25.38
CA SER A 17 39.98 7.66 -25.46
C SER A 17 38.81 6.74 -25.03
N GLU A 18 38.59 5.69 -25.81
CA GLU A 18 37.37 4.87 -25.71
C GLU A 18 37.52 3.80 -24.61
N GLY A 19 37.17 4.19 -23.38
CA GLY A 19 36.96 3.25 -22.29
C GLY A 19 35.74 2.37 -22.57
N HIS A 20 35.98 1.13 -23.01
CA HIS A 20 34.92 0.16 -23.30
C HIS A 20 33.96 0.01 -22.12
N TRP A 21 32.65 0.11 -22.39
CA TRP A 21 31.60 -0.33 -21.48
C TRP A 21 31.68 -1.85 -21.34
N VAL A 22 32.36 -2.33 -20.30
CA VAL A 22 32.23 -3.73 -19.88
C VAL A 22 30.81 -3.91 -19.36
N GLN A 23 29.94 -4.48 -20.20
CA GLN A 23 28.67 -5.02 -19.74
C GLN A 23 28.97 -5.99 -18.60
N ALA A 24 28.32 -5.81 -17.45
CA ALA A 24 28.45 -6.74 -16.34
C ALA A 24 27.77 -8.04 -16.73
N ASP A 25 28.56 -9.01 -17.20
CA ASP A 25 28.08 -10.31 -17.68
C ASP A 25 27.10 -10.95 -16.68
N THR A 26 26.03 -11.54 -17.21
CA THR A 26 25.03 -12.27 -16.44
C THR A 26 25.66 -13.51 -15.81
N ALA A 27 26.18 -13.35 -14.60
CA ALA A 27 26.95 -14.36 -13.86
C ALA A 27 26.07 -15.53 -13.38
N SER A 28 25.79 -16.45 -14.30
CA SER A 28 25.12 -17.71 -14.05
C SER A 28 25.85 -18.55 -12.99
N SER A 29 25.09 -19.13 -12.05
CA SER A 29 25.47 -20.32 -11.27
C SER A 29 26.83 -20.28 -10.54
N THR A 30 27.04 -19.30 -9.64
CA THR A 30 28.19 -19.36 -8.69
C THR A 30 27.82 -20.07 -7.38
N SER A 31 28.33 -21.29 -7.21
CA SER A 31 28.06 -22.12 -6.03
C SER A 31 28.62 -21.50 -4.74
N CYS A 32 27.73 -21.19 -3.77
CA CYS A 32 28.15 -21.25 -2.37
C CYS A 32 28.39 -22.72 -2.03
N ASP A 33 29.60 -23.07 -1.59
CA ASP A 33 29.94 -24.43 -1.14
C ASP A 33 29.19 -24.77 0.16
N VAL A 34 27.95 -25.24 0.00
CA VAL A 34 26.97 -25.57 1.04
C VAL A 34 26.56 -27.03 0.85
N THR A 35 26.93 -27.87 1.81
CA THR A 35 26.71 -29.34 1.75
C THR A 35 25.66 -29.83 2.74
N ASP A 36 25.12 -28.95 3.59
CA ASP A 36 24.04 -29.27 4.53
C ASP A 36 22.65 -28.93 3.96
N HIS A 37 21.62 -29.59 4.49
CA HIS A 37 20.25 -29.50 3.97
C HIS A 37 19.43 -28.34 4.57
N LEU A 38 19.98 -27.64 5.56
CA LEU A 38 19.35 -26.54 6.28
C LEU A 38 19.67 -25.20 5.63
N HIS A 39 20.86 -25.04 5.05
CA HIS A 39 21.26 -23.82 4.36
C HIS A 39 20.91 -23.85 2.87
N THR A 40 20.86 -22.67 2.25
CA THR A 40 20.69 -22.49 0.80
C THR A 40 21.42 -21.21 0.39
N CYS A 41 22.22 -21.28 -0.68
CA CYS A 41 22.86 -20.11 -1.27
C CYS A 41 21.79 -19.14 -1.79
N LEU A 42 21.85 -17.87 -1.41
CA LEU A 42 21.02 -16.82 -2.00
C LEU A 42 21.82 -15.91 -2.92
N CYS A 43 23.04 -15.55 -2.50
CA CYS A 43 23.95 -14.67 -3.23
C CYS A 43 25.40 -15.02 -2.89
N SER A 44 26.33 -14.76 -3.81
CA SER A 44 27.76 -15.02 -3.63
C SER A 44 28.58 -13.80 -4.04
N TYR A 45 29.45 -13.33 -3.14
CA TYR A 45 30.41 -12.26 -3.40
C TYR A 45 31.84 -12.79 -3.17
N PRO A 46 32.91 -12.14 -3.69
CA PRO A 46 34.28 -12.66 -3.59
C PRO A 46 34.81 -12.87 -2.16
N GLU A 47 34.28 -12.16 -1.17
CA GLU A 47 34.73 -12.23 0.23
C GLU A 47 33.70 -12.79 1.22
N TYR A 48 32.42 -12.91 0.83
CA TYR A 48 31.33 -13.38 1.69
C TYR A 48 30.15 -13.88 0.85
N HIS A 49 29.26 -14.66 1.46
CA HIS A 49 28.04 -15.16 0.84
C HIS A 49 26.82 -14.69 1.64
N VAL A 50 25.66 -14.60 0.97
CA VAL A 50 24.36 -14.45 1.62
C VAL A 50 23.67 -15.80 1.54
N ARG A 51 23.29 -16.37 2.69
CA ARG A 51 22.65 -17.70 2.79
C ARG A 51 21.36 -17.64 3.58
N ARG A 52 20.37 -18.43 3.17
CA ARG A 52 19.16 -18.70 3.96
C ARG A 52 19.36 -19.98 4.76
N MET A 53 19.21 -19.91 6.08
CA MET A 53 18.97 -21.05 6.94
C MET A 53 17.46 -21.28 7.00
N ARG A 54 17.01 -22.50 6.72
CA ARG A 54 15.59 -22.88 6.61
C ARG A 54 14.92 -23.01 7.98
N ARG A 55 13.59 -22.84 8.03
CA ARG A 55 12.77 -23.07 9.23
C ARG A 55 13.03 -24.48 9.75
N SER A 56 13.45 -24.58 11.01
CA SER A 56 13.99 -25.81 11.59
C SER A 56 13.92 -25.82 13.12
N LEU A 57 13.87 -27.01 13.71
CA LEU A 57 13.88 -27.20 15.16
C LEU A 57 15.31 -27.43 15.67
N TRP A 58 15.70 -26.69 16.70
CA TRP A 58 17.04 -26.77 17.30
C TRP A 58 16.97 -27.11 18.79
N VAL A 59 18.01 -27.77 19.30
CA VAL A 59 18.28 -27.89 20.73
C VAL A 59 19.50 -27.03 21.09
N SER A 60 19.34 -26.21 22.12
CA SER A 60 20.30 -25.17 22.50
C SER A 60 20.57 -25.14 24.00
N THR A 61 21.72 -24.61 24.39
CA THR A 61 22.05 -24.33 25.79
C THR A 61 23.11 -23.24 25.88
N THR A 62 22.87 -22.26 26.75
CA THR A 62 23.83 -21.22 27.09
C THR A 62 24.66 -21.60 28.31
N VAL A 63 25.93 -21.20 28.30
CA VAL A 63 26.82 -21.14 29.47
C VAL A 63 27.56 -19.81 29.49
N TRP A 64 27.89 -19.33 30.69
CA TRP A 64 28.76 -18.17 30.88
C TRP A 64 30.20 -18.66 31.12
N ASP A 65 31.18 -18.06 30.43
CA ASP A 65 32.58 -18.49 30.50
C ASP A 65 33.63 -17.44 30.07
N LEU A 66 34.90 -17.69 30.36
CA LEU A 66 36.02 -16.79 30.02
C LEU A 66 36.38 -16.77 28.52
N SER A 67 36.10 -17.86 27.78
CA SER A 67 36.39 -17.95 26.34
C SER A 67 35.27 -18.66 25.57
N PRO A 68 35.07 -18.34 24.27
CA PRO A 68 34.09 -19.06 23.45
C PRO A 68 34.42 -20.55 23.34
N SER A 69 35.70 -20.91 23.27
CA SER A 69 36.16 -22.30 23.10
C SER A 69 35.85 -23.18 24.31
N SER A 70 36.12 -22.69 25.53
CA SER A 70 35.81 -23.42 26.77
C SER A 70 34.30 -23.44 27.07
N GLY A 71 33.58 -22.35 26.77
CA GLY A 71 32.13 -22.29 26.90
C GLY A 71 31.46 -23.29 25.97
N ARG A 72 31.88 -23.31 24.70
CA ARG A 72 31.44 -24.27 23.69
C ARG A 72 31.64 -25.72 24.13
N ALA A 73 32.77 -26.04 24.76
CA ALA A 73 33.03 -27.38 25.28
C ALA A 73 32.08 -27.77 26.43
N ARG A 74 31.78 -26.86 27.37
CA ARG A 74 30.82 -27.12 28.46
C ARG A 74 29.39 -27.27 27.95
N ALA A 75 28.95 -26.39 27.05
CA ALA A 75 27.62 -26.41 26.47
C ALA A 75 27.40 -27.66 25.59
N LEU A 76 28.36 -28.02 24.72
CA LEU A 76 28.28 -29.23 23.90
C LEU A 76 28.17 -30.51 24.76
N LYS A 77 28.83 -30.57 25.93
CA LYS A 77 28.69 -31.71 26.86
C LYS A 77 27.25 -31.87 27.38
N LYS A 78 26.51 -30.78 27.63
CA LYS A 78 25.09 -30.84 27.99
C LYS A 78 24.23 -31.36 26.83
N LEU A 79 24.41 -30.80 25.62
CA LEU A 79 23.66 -31.24 24.44
C LEU A 79 23.92 -32.72 24.09
N GLN A 80 25.17 -33.17 24.19
CA GLN A 80 25.52 -34.58 24.05
C GLN A 80 24.81 -35.46 25.09
N LYS A 81 24.61 -34.99 26.32
CA LYS A 81 23.85 -35.74 27.34
C LYS A 81 22.38 -35.89 26.93
N TYR A 82 21.75 -34.81 26.46
CA TYR A 82 20.37 -34.81 25.94
C TYR A 82 20.22 -35.77 24.75
N LEU A 83 21.07 -35.65 23.72
CA LEU A 83 21.04 -36.50 22.51
C LEU A 83 21.30 -37.99 22.81
N ASN A 84 22.00 -38.31 23.90
CA ASN A 84 22.26 -39.69 24.33
C ASN A 84 21.17 -40.29 25.25
N GLY A 85 20.04 -39.60 25.45
CA GLY A 85 18.89 -40.11 26.21
C GLY A 85 18.57 -39.38 27.52
N TYR A 86 19.21 -38.25 27.84
CA TYR A 86 18.83 -37.42 28.99
C TYR A 86 17.69 -36.44 28.64
N ASN A 87 16.55 -37.03 28.31
CA ASN A 87 15.30 -36.40 27.92
C ASN A 87 14.11 -37.24 28.44
N ASP A 88 12.91 -36.67 28.49
CA ASP A 88 11.75 -37.27 29.18
C ASP A 88 11.21 -38.55 28.55
N GLN A 89 11.68 -38.93 27.36
CA GLN A 89 11.36 -40.19 26.66
C GLN A 89 12.54 -41.18 26.64
N GLY A 90 13.70 -40.84 27.22
CA GLY A 90 14.92 -41.66 27.19
C GLY A 90 15.54 -41.86 25.80
N LEU A 91 15.08 -41.12 24.78
CA LEU A 91 15.40 -41.40 23.38
C LEU A 91 16.80 -40.94 23.00
N LYS A 92 17.52 -41.80 22.27
CA LYS A 92 18.75 -41.42 21.56
C LYS A 92 18.39 -40.74 20.24
N ILE A 93 18.99 -39.58 19.98
CA ILE A 93 18.76 -38.76 18.78
C ILE A 93 20.09 -38.69 18.02
N PRO A 94 20.14 -39.01 16.71
CA PRO A 94 21.35 -38.84 15.93
C PRO A 94 21.70 -37.35 15.82
N ARG A 95 22.99 -37.05 15.91
CA ARG A 95 23.49 -35.67 15.84
C ARG A 95 23.59 -35.21 14.39
N GLU A 96 22.87 -34.14 14.07
CA GLU A 96 23.01 -33.42 12.80
C GLU A 96 24.04 -32.28 12.89
N TRP A 97 24.20 -31.58 11.76
CA TRP A 97 25.16 -30.51 11.53
C TRP A 97 24.47 -29.34 10.77
N PRO A 98 24.95 -28.08 10.89
CA PRO A 98 26.17 -27.67 11.58
C PRO A 98 26.07 -27.68 13.11
N LEU A 99 27.24 -27.67 13.76
CA LEU A 99 27.37 -27.25 15.16
C LEU A 99 27.52 -25.74 15.16
N THR A 100 26.51 -25.05 15.70
CA THR A 100 26.50 -23.59 15.77
C THR A 100 26.90 -23.11 17.15
N THR A 101 27.74 -22.08 17.23
CA THR A 101 28.06 -21.36 18.47
C THR A 101 27.72 -19.89 18.27
N GLN A 102 26.86 -19.36 19.13
CA GLN A 102 26.38 -17.97 19.12
C GLN A 102 26.98 -17.26 20.35
N THR A 103 27.54 -16.06 20.12
CA THR A 103 28.21 -15.23 21.14
C THR A 103 28.28 -13.79 20.60
N TYR A 104 28.48 -12.82 21.47
CA TYR A 104 28.80 -11.43 21.10
C TYR A 104 30.18 -11.04 21.68
N VAL A 105 30.68 -9.85 21.36
CA VAL A 105 31.91 -9.31 21.97
C VAL A 105 31.53 -8.72 23.34
N PRO A 106 32.03 -9.25 24.47
CA PRO A 106 31.53 -8.89 25.79
C PRO A 106 32.03 -7.52 26.24
N THR A 107 31.22 -6.84 27.05
CA THR A 107 31.62 -5.64 27.82
C THR A 107 32.23 -5.98 29.18
N GLY A 108 32.25 -7.26 29.56
CA GLY A 108 32.74 -7.74 30.86
C GLY A 108 33.58 -9.02 30.78
N PHE A 109 33.97 -9.55 31.95
CA PHE A 109 34.91 -10.67 32.07
C PHE A 109 34.36 -12.03 31.62
N MET A 110 33.06 -12.26 31.79
CA MET A 110 32.38 -13.49 31.34
C MET A 110 31.67 -13.22 30.01
N ARG A 111 31.90 -14.09 29.03
CA ARG A 111 31.16 -14.18 27.76
C ARG A 111 29.93 -15.06 27.94
N GLU A 112 28.83 -14.69 27.31
CA GLU A 112 27.74 -15.61 27.02
C GLU A 112 28.12 -16.50 25.83
N VAL A 113 27.99 -17.82 25.98
CA VAL A 113 28.29 -18.78 24.91
C VAL A 113 27.11 -19.74 24.77
N THR A 114 26.30 -19.52 23.74
CA THR A 114 25.21 -20.42 23.34
C THR A 114 25.73 -21.45 22.34
N VAL A 115 25.47 -22.72 22.56
CA VAL A 115 25.71 -23.78 21.56
C VAL A 115 24.38 -24.38 21.13
N SER A 116 24.27 -24.67 19.84
CA SER A 116 23.05 -25.17 19.22
C SER A 116 23.35 -26.31 18.25
N LEU A 117 22.47 -27.30 18.21
CA LEU A 117 22.46 -28.38 17.24
C LEU A 117 21.06 -28.52 16.63
N PRO A 118 20.93 -28.74 15.32
CA PRO A 118 19.64 -29.01 14.71
C PRO A 118 19.17 -30.40 15.13
N LEU A 119 17.85 -30.56 15.25
CA LEU A 119 17.23 -31.88 15.45
C LEU A 119 16.80 -32.46 14.10
N PRO A 120 16.90 -33.79 13.90
CA PRO A 120 16.41 -34.46 12.70
C PRO A 120 14.93 -34.18 12.43
N ARG A 121 14.55 -34.17 11.15
CA ARG A 121 13.17 -33.86 10.70
C ARG A 121 12.12 -34.79 11.30
N GLU A 122 12.49 -36.04 11.57
CA GLU A 122 11.67 -37.07 12.22
C GLU A 122 11.41 -36.78 13.71
N LYS A 123 11.96 -35.68 14.25
CA LYS A 123 11.77 -35.17 15.62
C LYS A 123 11.17 -33.77 15.66
N TRP A 124 10.80 -33.19 14.52
CA TRP A 124 10.19 -31.84 14.46
C TRP A 124 8.75 -31.81 15.00
N ASN A 125 8.07 -32.95 15.02
CA ASN A 125 6.75 -33.12 15.61
C ASN A 125 6.88 -33.99 16.86
N SER A 126 6.50 -33.45 18.02
CA SER A 126 6.69 -34.06 19.35
C SER A 126 8.14 -34.47 19.70
N PRO A 127 9.12 -33.54 19.66
CA PRO A 127 10.45 -33.77 20.22
C PRO A 127 10.39 -34.17 21.70
N PRO A 128 11.32 -35.01 22.21
CA PRO A 128 11.41 -35.31 23.63
C PRO A 128 11.97 -34.09 24.39
N ARG A 129 11.46 -33.84 25.59
CA ARG A 129 11.81 -32.62 26.34
C ARG A 129 13.10 -32.82 27.16
N PRO A 130 13.99 -31.83 27.25
CA PRO A 130 15.21 -31.95 28.03
C PRO A 130 14.98 -32.19 29.53
N GLU A 131 15.76 -33.09 30.13
CA GLU A 131 15.78 -33.29 31.58
C GLU A 131 16.69 -32.28 32.31
N ASP A 132 17.63 -31.65 31.59
CA ASP A 132 18.43 -30.52 32.07
C ASP A 132 17.65 -29.22 31.79
N PRO A 133 17.23 -28.44 32.82
CA PRO A 133 16.43 -27.24 32.63
C PRO A 133 17.19 -26.10 31.93
N THR A 134 18.51 -26.22 31.77
CA THR A 134 19.33 -25.27 31.01
C THR A 134 19.55 -25.68 29.55
N VAL A 135 18.93 -26.76 29.11
CA VAL A 135 18.85 -27.18 27.71
C VAL A 135 17.42 -26.91 27.22
N VAL A 136 17.29 -26.24 26.08
CA VAL A 136 16.01 -25.72 25.57
C VAL A 136 15.79 -26.11 24.11
N LEU A 137 14.54 -26.01 23.66
CA LEU A 137 14.15 -26.19 22.26
C LEU A 137 13.71 -24.85 21.68
N ASP A 138 14.16 -24.55 20.46
CA ASP A 138 13.78 -23.34 19.71
C ASP A 138 13.30 -23.74 18.31
N ILE A 139 12.14 -23.23 17.88
CA ILE A 139 11.78 -23.19 16.46
C ILE A 139 12.45 -21.95 15.86
N VAL A 140 13.45 -22.18 15.00
CA VAL A 140 14.15 -21.14 14.28
C VAL A 140 13.42 -20.88 12.95
N PRO A 141 13.02 -19.63 12.65
CA PRO A 141 12.36 -19.27 11.38
C PRO A 141 13.36 -19.26 10.21
N GLU A 142 12.84 -19.16 8.97
CA GLU A 142 13.70 -18.84 7.81
C GLU A 142 14.52 -17.58 8.12
N THR A 143 15.84 -17.70 8.08
CA THR A 143 16.79 -16.69 8.57
C THR A 143 17.87 -16.46 7.53
N VAL A 144 18.20 -15.20 7.25
CA VAL A 144 19.26 -14.81 6.29
C VAL A 144 20.50 -14.36 7.04
N LEU A 145 21.63 -14.94 6.64
CA LEU A 145 22.95 -14.73 7.23
C LEU A 145 23.95 -14.26 6.18
N TYR A 146 24.80 -13.30 6.55
CA TYR A 146 26.06 -13.04 5.87
C TYR A 146 27.10 -14.04 6.39
N VAL A 147 27.78 -14.79 5.51
CA VAL A 147 28.65 -15.92 5.89
C VAL A 147 30.03 -15.81 5.21
N ARG A 148 31.10 -16.00 5.98
CA ARG A 148 32.49 -16.00 5.49
C ARG A 148 33.26 -17.22 5.99
N SER A 149 33.73 -18.05 5.08
CA SER A 149 34.56 -19.23 5.38
C SER A 149 35.96 -18.83 5.82
N PHE A 150 36.53 -19.48 6.84
CA PHE A 150 37.88 -19.18 7.32
C PHE A 150 38.70 -20.43 7.65
N ARG A 151 40.03 -20.32 7.51
CA ARG A 151 40.97 -21.39 7.87
C ARG A 151 41.40 -21.23 9.32
N ARG A 152 40.95 -22.15 10.20
CA ARG A 152 41.32 -22.17 11.63
C ARG A 152 42.85 -22.13 11.82
N ARG A 153 43.34 -21.16 12.58
CA ARG A 153 44.72 -21.06 13.09
C ARG A 153 44.67 -20.72 14.58
N GLY A 154 45.29 -21.52 15.44
CA GLY A 154 45.23 -21.33 16.89
C GLY A 154 43.84 -21.60 17.49
N ASP A 155 43.48 -20.84 18.51
CA ASP A 155 42.19 -20.93 19.19
C ASP A 155 41.01 -20.62 18.25
N LEU A 156 39.92 -21.39 18.37
CA LEU A 156 38.74 -21.24 17.52
C LEU A 156 37.93 -19.98 17.88
N GLY A 157 37.76 -19.69 19.17
CA GLY A 157 36.97 -18.55 19.66
C GLY A 157 37.57 -17.21 19.24
N PHE A 158 38.79 -16.91 19.71
CA PHE A 158 39.48 -15.66 19.38
C PHE A 158 40.03 -15.63 17.94
N GLY A 159 40.02 -16.75 17.23
CA GLY A 159 40.18 -16.80 15.78
C GLY A 159 38.93 -16.29 15.07
N ALA A 160 37.78 -16.92 15.34
CA ALA A 160 36.50 -16.57 14.74
C ALA A 160 36.05 -15.14 15.08
N GLU A 161 36.26 -14.66 16.31
CA GLU A 161 35.91 -13.29 16.71
C GLU A 161 36.56 -12.23 15.79
N ARG A 162 37.83 -12.43 15.40
CA ARG A 162 38.54 -11.54 14.48
C ARG A 162 38.08 -11.67 13.03
N GLU A 163 37.67 -12.85 12.58
CA GLU A 163 37.07 -13.01 11.24
C GLU A 163 35.65 -12.45 11.17
N ALA A 164 34.87 -12.52 12.26
CA ALA A 164 33.56 -11.90 12.38
C ALA A 164 33.66 -10.36 12.38
N GLN A 165 34.62 -9.78 13.09
CA GLN A 165 34.92 -8.34 13.05
C GLN A 165 35.30 -7.87 11.63
N LYS A 166 36.14 -8.62 10.91
CA LYS A 166 36.45 -8.33 9.49
C LYS A 166 35.22 -8.41 8.60
N LEU A 167 34.37 -9.42 8.78
CA LEU A 167 33.11 -9.55 8.04
C LEU A 167 32.20 -8.34 8.32
N LEU A 168 32.02 -7.95 9.57
CA LEU A 168 31.22 -6.77 9.94
C LEU A 168 31.76 -5.48 9.29
N HIS A 169 33.08 -5.25 9.33
CA HIS A 169 33.70 -4.09 8.68
C HIS A 169 33.47 -4.09 7.16
N LEU A 170 33.56 -5.26 6.51
CA LEU A 170 33.30 -5.44 5.10
C LEU A 170 31.82 -5.18 4.73
N LEU A 171 30.87 -5.65 5.55
CA LEU A 171 29.43 -5.39 5.36
C LEU A 171 29.12 -3.88 5.44
N ILE A 172 29.71 -3.19 6.43
CA ILE A 172 29.60 -1.73 6.57
C ILE A 172 30.18 -1.01 5.34
N ALA A 173 31.37 -1.41 4.87
CA ALA A 173 32.00 -0.83 3.68
C ALA A 173 31.17 -1.05 2.40
N ASN A 174 30.52 -2.21 2.28
CA ASN A 174 29.66 -2.58 1.15
C ASN A 174 28.23 -2.00 1.25
N GLN A 175 27.91 -1.24 2.30
CA GLN A 175 26.58 -0.69 2.57
C GLN A 175 25.47 -1.76 2.67
N GLU A 176 25.83 -2.94 3.18
CA GLU A 176 24.86 -3.97 3.55
C GLU A 176 24.13 -3.59 4.85
N PRO A 177 22.80 -3.79 4.95
CA PRO A 177 22.08 -3.53 6.18
C PRO A 177 22.51 -4.50 7.28
N ILE A 178 22.85 -3.94 8.44
CA ILE A 178 23.18 -4.64 9.69
C ILE A 178 22.30 -4.10 10.82
N ILE A 179 21.90 -4.96 11.75
CA ILE A 179 21.02 -4.58 12.86
C ILE A 179 21.76 -3.71 13.89
N ARG A 180 22.93 -4.18 14.35
CA ARG A 180 23.83 -3.47 15.27
C ARG A 180 25.30 -3.75 14.94
N ARG A 181 26.21 -2.95 15.49
CA ARG A 181 27.67 -3.16 15.37
C ARG A 181 28.27 -4.01 16.50
N ASP A 182 27.56 -4.12 17.61
CA ASP A 182 27.91 -4.85 18.83
C ASP A 182 27.07 -6.14 18.99
N ASP A 183 26.55 -6.65 17.88
CA ASP A 183 25.58 -7.73 17.83
C ASP A 183 26.20 -9.15 17.92
N TYR A 184 25.34 -10.17 17.98
CA TYR A 184 25.75 -11.57 17.96
C TYR A 184 26.43 -11.95 16.63
N TYR A 185 27.53 -12.69 16.76
CA TYR A 185 28.16 -13.41 15.67
C TYR A 185 28.09 -14.92 15.91
N TYR A 186 28.22 -15.66 14.81
CA TYR A 186 28.01 -17.09 14.76
C TYR A 186 29.29 -17.78 14.28
N ILE A 187 29.62 -18.90 14.91
CA ILE A 187 30.65 -19.83 14.43
C ILE A 187 29.91 -21.09 13.97
N LEU A 188 29.90 -21.32 12.66
CA LEU A 188 29.36 -22.53 12.06
C LEU A 188 30.50 -23.53 11.87
N GLN A 189 30.30 -24.76 12.35
CA GLN A 189 31.18 -25.89 12.04
C GLN A 189 30.39 -26.98 11.32
N HIS A 190 30.92 -27.43 10.18
CA HIS A 190 30.33 -28.49 9.36
C HIS A 190 31.08 -29.81 9.48
N SER A 191 30.41 -30.92 9.17
CA SER A 191 31.01 -32.25 9.09
C SER A 191 31.95 -32.41 7.89
N SER A 192 33.10 -33.05 8.12
CA SER A 192 33.99 -33.55 7.06
C SER A 192 33.37 -34.78 6.38
N SER A 193 32.92 -34.66 5.14
CA SER A 193 32.60 -35.80 4.29
C SER A 193 33.90 -36.44 3.78
N GLY A 194 34.10 -37.73 4.07
CA GLY A 194 35.28 -38.49 3.64
C GLY A 194 36.48 -38.42 4.62
N SER A 195 37.31 -39.46 4.60
CA SER A 195 38.39 -39.73 5.56
C SER A 195 39.61 -38.80 5.48
N THR A 196 39.60 -37.80 4.60
CA THR A 196 40.75 -36.92 4.31
C THR A 196 40.42 -35.42 4.34
N SER A 197 39.16 -35.03 4.51
CA SER A 197 38.77 -33.60 4.54
C SER A 197 38.86 -33.01 5.96
N ARG A 198 39.35 -31.78 6.08
CA ARG A 198 39.40 -31.04 7.36
C ARG A 198 38.03 -30.42 7.66
N GLU A 199 37.66 -30.36 8.94
CA GLU A 199 36.48 -29.63 9.43
C GLU A 199 36.41 -28.22 8.81
N ARG A 200 35.27 -27.88 8.18
CA ARG A 200 35.02 -26.54 7.64
C ARG A 200 34.47 -25.65 8.75
N TYR A 201 35.05 -24.45 8.87
CA TYR A 201 34.65 -23.42 9.82
C TYR A 201 34.28 -22.14 9.07
N GLU A 202 33.17 -21.53 9.46
CA GLU A 202 32.64 -20.30 8.88
C GLU A 202 32.21 -19.36 10.00
N VAL A 203 32.40 -18.06 9.81
CA VAL A 203 31.76 -17.04 10.64
C VAL A 203 30.51 -16.54 9.94
N ALA A 204 29.48 -16.19 10.71
CA ALA A 204 28.31 -15.52 10.17
C ALA A 204 27.82 -14.37 11.05
N VAL A 205 27.13 -13.42 10.41
CA VAL A 205 26.47 -12.26 11.01
C VAL A 205 25.00 -12.29 10.58
N PHE A 206 24.09 -11.98 11.50
CA PHE A 206 22.66 -11.93 11.23
C PHE A 206 22.30 -10.76 10.30
N ALA A 207 21.51 -11.02 9.26
CA ALA A 207 20.95 -9.97 8.40
C ALA A 207 19.48 -9.70 8.76
N THR A 208 18.62 -10.71 8.62
CA THR A 208 17.19 -10.66 8.92
C THR A 208 16.62 -12.08 9.07
N ASN A 209 15.38 -12.21 9.54
CA ASN A 209 14.60 -13.45 9.51
C ASN A 209 13.15 -13.13 9.16
N ALA A 210 12.33 -14.15 8.88
CA ALA A 210 10.94 -13.95 8.49
C ALA A 210 10.13 -13.13 9.52
N VAL A 211 10.41 -13.30 10.82
CA VAL A 211 9.74 -12.56 11.91
C VAL A 211 10.13 -11.07 11.94
N LEU A 212 11.34 -10.73 11.50
CA LEU A 212 11.85 -9.36 11.47
C LEU A 212 11.53 -8.64 10.16
N ASP A 213 11.60 -9.32 9.01
CA ASP A 213 11.14 -8.79 7.73
C ASP A 213 9.63 -8.52 7.76
N GLU A 214 8.82 -9.44 8.29
CA GLU A 214 7.38 -9.21 8.46
C GLU A 214 7.07 -8.08 9.45
N PHE A 215 7.85 -7.97 10.53
CA PHE A 215 7.74 -6.82 11.44
C PHE A 215 8.00 -5.49 10.71
N TYR A 216 9.04 -5.43 9.86
CA TYR A 216 9.30 -4.22 9.07
C TYR A 216 8.35 -4.02 7.90
N ARG A 217 7.74 -5.07 7.33
CA ARG A 217 6.60 -4.92 6.38
C ARG A 217 5.45 -4.17 7.04
N GLY A 218 5.15 -4.51 8.30
CA GLY A 218 4.10 -3.86 9.07
C GLY A 218 4.43 -2.48 9.65
N THR A 219 5.71 -2.08 9.77
CA THR A 219 6.09 -0.75 10.28
C THR A 219 6.58 0.23 9.21
N ASP A 220 7.16 -0.26 8.12
CA ASP A 220 7.78 0.56 7.08
C ASP A 220 7.03 0.46 5.74
N GLY A 221 6.15 -0.53 5.58
CA GLY A 221 5.43 -0.82 4.33
C GLY A 221 6.16 -1.83 3.43
N PRO A 222 5.47 -2.35 2.39
CA PRO A 222 5.96 -3.44 1.55
C PRO A 222 7.20 -3.09 0.71
N GLU A 223 7.40 -1.82 0.38
CA GLU A 223 8.54 -1.32 -0.41
C GLU A 223 9.71 -0.88 0.49
N ALA A 224 9.49 0.02 1.45
CA ALA A 224 10.59 0.61 2.21
C ALA A 224 11.34 -0.42 3.08
N ARG A 225 10.66 -1.49 3.52
CA ARG A 225 11.30 -2.65 4.19
C ARG A 225 12.44 -3.26 3.35
N LEU A 226 12.37 -3.20 2.01
CA LEU A 226 13.35 -3.82 1.11
C LEU A 226 14.74 -3.20 1.30
N SER A 227 14.81 -1.93 1.72
CA SER A 227 16.08 -1.29 2.10
C SER A 227 16.83 -2.03 3.23
N ARG A 228 16.10 -2.72 4.11
CA ARG A 228 16.63 -3.51 5.24
C ARG A 228 17.06 -4.93 4.84
N LEU A 229 16.77 -5.35 3.61
CA LEU A 229 17.22 -6.63 3.06
C LEU A 229 18.64 -6.52 2.47
N PRO A 230 19.46 -7.58 2.56
CA PRO A 230 20.73 -7.69 1.84
C PRO A 230 20.61 -7.26 0.39
N ARG A 231 21.61 -6.55 -0.15
CA ARG A 231 21.45 -5.80 -1.41
C ARG A 231 20.97 -6.64 -2.59
N CYS A 232 21.41 -7.89 -2.69
CA CYS A 232 21.00 -8.87 -3.71
C CYS A 232 19.59 -9.49 -3.53
N LEU A 233 18.82 -9.05 -2.54
CA LEU A 233 17.48 -9.56 -2.20
C LEU A 233 16.39 -8.48 -2.28
N ARG A 234 16.74 -7.26 -2.70
CA ARG A 234 15.81 -6.13 -2.78
C ARG A 234 14.83 -6.28 -3.95
N ASP A 235 15.34 -6.72 -5.09
CA ASP A 235 14.60 -6.90 -6.34
C ASP A 235 13.88 -8.25 -6.39
N LYS A 236 13.29 -8.69 -5.27
CA LYS A 236 12.64 -10.01 -5.13
C LYS A 236 11.29 -9.89 -4.41
N ASP A 237 10.22 -9.94 -5.20
CA ASP A 237 8.82 -9.87 -4.76
C ASP A 237 8.52 -10.83 -3.58
N ARG A 238 9.16 -12.01 -3.59
CA ARG A 238 8.96 -13.06 -2.59
C ARG A 238 10.26 -13.58 -2.00
N LEU A 239 10.64 -13.02 -0.84
CA LEU A 239 11.82 -13.42 -0.07
C LEU A 239 11.68 -14.83 0.57
N TRP A 240 10.48 -15.16 1.07
CA TRP A 240 10.19 -16.38 1.83
C TRP A 240 9.32 -17.35 1.02
N PRO A 241 9.67 -18.65 0.96
CA PRO A 241 8.89 -19.63 0.21
C PRO A 241 7.49 -19.84 0.82
N PRO A 242 6.45 -20.12 0.01
CA PRO A 242 5.17 -20.59 0.53
C PRO A 242 5.34 -21.93 1.25
N GLY A 243 4.49 -22.20 2.25
CA GLY A 243 4.45 -23.52 2.91
C GLY A 243 5.75 -23.88 3.64
N GLY A 244 6.27 -22.97 4.47
CA GLY A 244 7.39 -23.28 5.37
C GLY A 244 7.10 -24.50 6.25
N ALA A 245 8.13 -25.26 6.61
CA ALA A 245 7.95 -26.57 7.23
C ALA A 245 7.11 -26.53 8.52
N SER A 246 6.11 -27.43 8.61
CA SER A 246 5.33 -27.64 9.82
C SER A 246 6.20 -28.29 10.90
N ILE A 247 6.17 -27.71 12.10
CA ILE A 247 6.98 -28.11 13.26
C ILE A 247 6.10 -27.92 14.49
N HIS A 248 5.72 -29.00 15.15
CA HIS A 248 4.88 -28.98 16.35
C HIS A 248 5.68 -29.45 17.57
N ALA A 249 6.21 -28.49 18.34
CA ALA A 249 7.08 -28.73 19.49
C ALA A 249 6.57 -28.03 20.77
N ASP A 250 6.65 -28.72 21.92
CA ASP A 250 6.43 -28.10 23.23
C ASP A 250 7.64 -27.24 23.60
N LEU A 251 7.53 -25.93 23.39
CA LEU A 251 8.60 -24.96 23.67
C LEU A 251 8.59 -24.48 25.14
N VAL A 252 7.67 -24.93 25.98
CA VAL A 252 7.56 -24.49 27.37
C VAL A 252 8.71 -25.06 28.22
N ARG A 253 9.44 -24.15 28.86
CA ARG A 253 10.61 -24.47 29.71
C ARG A 253 10.14 -25.11 31.03
N ARG A 254 10.96 -26.02 31.57
CA ARG A 254 10.73 -26.66 32.89
C ARG A 254 10.99 -25.70 34.07
N ASP A 255 11.85 -24.71 33.83
CA ASP A 255 12.32 -23.68 34.75
C ASP A 255 12.59 -22.45 33.87
N CYS A 256 12.31 -21.23 34.32
CA CYS A 256 12.59 -20.06 33.48
C CYS A 256 14.10 -19.83 33.31
N GLY A 257 14.91 -20.26 34.28
CA GLY A 257 16.33 -19.94 34.35
C GLY A 257 16.56 -18.49 34.79
N THR A 258 17.75 -18.20 35.31
CA THR A 258 18.10 -16.89 35.89
C THR A 258 19.08 -16.09 35.02
N THR A 259 19.21 -16.45 33.74
CA THR A 259 20.34 -16.04 32.89
C THR A 259 19.91 -15.52 31.51
N PHE A 260 18.69 -15.01 31.39
CA PHE A 260 18.11 -14.52 30.14
C PHE A 260 18.06 -12.98 30.02
N CYS A 261 18.24 -12.26 31.13
CA CYS A 261 18.27 -10.79 31.12
C CYS A 261 19.31 -10.32 32.14
N TYR A 262 20.19 -9.42 31.71
CA TYR A 262 21.20 -8.79 32.56
C TYR A 262 21.24 -7.28 32.28
N GLY A 263 21.25 -6.48 33.35
CA GLY A 263 21.40 -5.03 33.25
C GLY A 263 20.30 -4.23 33.94
N PRO A 264 20.33 -2.90 33.80
CA PRO A 264 19.45 -1.97 34.50
C PRO A 264 17.97 -2.03 34.11
N ASP A 265 17.68 -2.58 32.92
CA ASP A 265 16.35 -2.58 32.28
C ASP A 265 15.62 -3.93 32.44
N CYS A 266 16.26 -4.88 33.13
CA CYS A 266 15.68 -6.18 33.47
C CYS A 266 14.86 -6.09 34.76
N PRO A 267 13.65 -6.68 34.82
CA PRO A 267 12.78 -6.57 35.98
C PRO A 267 13.35 -7.34 37.16
N ALA A 268 13.44 -6.70 38.33
CA ALA A 268 13.82 -7.34 39.58
C ALA A 268 12.59 -8.03 40.22
N TYR A 269 12.68 -9.34 40.46
CA TYR A 269 11.60 -10.12 41.07
C TYR A 269 12.12 -11.18 42.04
N THR A 270 11.23 -11.59 42.95
CA THR A 270 11.44 -12.76 43.82
C THR A 270 10.51 -13.89 43.39
N VAL A 271 11.06 -15.07 43.11
CA VAL A 271 10.27 -16.30 42.91
C VAL A 271 9.83 -16.81 44.29
N ARG A 272 8.52 -16.87 44.54
CA ARG A 272 7.91 -17.35 45.78
C ARG A 272 7.71 -18.86 45.78
N SER A 273 7.37 -19.43 44.62
CA SER A 273 7.20 -20.87 44.43
C SER A 273 7.40 -21.24 42.96
N LYS A 274 7.91 -22.44 42.70
CA LYS A 274 7.96 -23.03 41.36
C LYS A 274 7.65 -24.53 41.38
N ASP A 275 7.16 -25.06 40.27
CA ASP A 275 6.80 -26.48 40.18
C ASP A 275 7.14 -27.15 38.85
N ARG A 276 7.01 -28.49 38.82
CA ARG A 276 7.44 -29.36 37.72
C ARG A 276 6.70 -29.12 36.38
N ARG A 277 5.61 -28.34 36.35
CA ARG A 277 4.88 -27.97 35.12
C ARG A 277 5.44 -26.72 34.41
N GLY A 278 6.44 -26.05 35.00
CA GLY A 278 7.06 -24.84 34.43
C GLY A 278 6.37 -23.52 34.80
N VAL A 279 5.69 -23.47 35.96
CA VAL A 279 5.05 -22.26 36.48
C VAL A 279 5.84 -21.72 37.68
N GLU A 280 6.03 -20.41 37.73
CA GLU A 280 6.64 -19.67 38.82
C GLU A 280 5.67 -18.61 39.37
N ARG A 281 5.39 -18.59 40.68
CA ARG A 281 4.73 -17.42 41.32
C ARG A 281 5.82 -16.40 41.64
N ARG A 282 5.68 -15.17 41.15
CA ARG A 282 6.67 -14.09 41.26
C ARG A 282 6.04 -12.85 41.91
N THR A 283 6.87 -12.09 42.62
CA THR A 283 6.52 -10.75 43.15
C THR A 283 7.59 -9.75 42.73
N TYR A 284 7.18 -8.63 42.15
CA TYR A 284 8.01 -7.56 41.62
C TYR A 284 7.78 -6.30 42.47
N PRO A 285 8.73 -5.84 43.31
CA PRO A 285 8.50 -4.68 44.17
C PRO A 285 8.20 -3.39 43.40
N THR A 286 8.85 -3.23 42.24
CA THR A 286 8.63 -2.11 41.32
C THR A 286 8.88 -2.56 39.88
N VAL A 287 8.01 -2.18 38.94
CA VAL A 287 8.17 -2.37 37.49
C VAL A 287 7.99 -1.03 36.78
N GLY A 288 8.95 -0.63 35.96
CA GLY A 288 8.88 0.59 35.16
C GLY A 288 9.85 1.70 35.61
N PRO A 289 9.63 2.96 35.18
CA PRO A 289 8.50 3.43 34.36
C PRO A 289 8.44 2.74 32.99
N LEU A 290 7.21 2.59 32.47
CA LEU A 290 6.95 1.94 31.18
C LEU A 290 6.27 2.90 30.21
N MET A 291 6.89 3.12 29.04
CA MET A 291 6.17 3.69 27.91
C MET A 291 5.02 2.76 27.53
N ARG A 292 3.87 3.35 27.21
CA ARG A 292 2.63 2.66 26.81
C ARG A 292 2.16 3.20 25.46
N ALA A 293 1.71 2.29 24.60
CA ALA A 293 1.00 2.61 23.35
C ALA A 293 -0.21 1.70 23.20
N GLU A 294 -1.33 2.29 22.78
CA GLU A 294 -2.61 1.61 22.52
C GLU A 294 -2.87 1.65 21.01
N PRO A 295 -2.38 0.65 20.27
CA PRO A 295 -2.50 0.58 18.83
C PRO A 295 -3.95 0.26 18.42
N LEU A 296 -4.39 0.78 17.28
CA LEU A 296 -5.77 0.67 16.80
C LEU A 296 -5.94 -0.61 15.98
N THR A 297 -5.81 -1.75 16.65
CA THR A 297 -5.74 -3.08 16.04
C THR A 297 -6.23 -4.16 17.00
N CYS A 298 -6.80 -5.21 16.42
CA CYS A 298 -7.19 -6.43 17.12
C CYS A 298 -6.22 -7.61 16.87
N GLN A 299 -5.13 -7.38 16.12
CA GLN A 299 -4.17 -8.42 15.73
C GLN A 299 -2.89 -8.32 16.59
N PHE A 300 -2.49 -9.43 17.21
CA PHE A 300 -1.38 -9.45 18.18
C PHE A 300 -0.04 -8.92 17.64
N GLU A 301 0.38 -9.27 16.42
CA GLU A 301 1.65 -8.76 15.88
C GLU A 301 1.55 -7.32 15.36
N ARG A 302 0.41 -6.92 14.77
CA ARG A 302 0.16 -5.52 14.40
C ARG A 302 0.23 -4.62 15.61
N ALA A 303 -0.30 -5.04 16.76
CA ALA A 303 -0.20 -4.31 18.01
C ALA A 303 1.25 -4.04 18.43
N ARG A 304 2.16 -4.97 18.14
CA ARG A 304 3.60 -4.87 18.43
C ARG A 304 4.32 -3.99 17.42
N GLN A 305 3.97 -4.10 16.13
CA GLN A 305 4.47 -3.25 15.05
C GLN A 305 4.06 -1.78 15.27
N GLN A 306 2.76 -1.50 15.30
CA GLN A 306 2.20 -0.16 15.51
C GLN A 306 2.63 0.42 16.86
N GLY A 307 2.52 -0.35 17.95
CA GLY A 307 2.85 0.11 19.30
C GLY A 307 4.32 0.55 19.45
N GLN A 308 5.26 -0.20 18.88
CA GLN A 308 6.67 0.21 18.87
C GLN A 308 6.95 1.40 17.94
N LYS A 309 6.28 1.50 16.77
CA LYS A 309 6.37 2.66 15.87
C LYS A 309 5.90 3.95 16.56
N ILE A 310 4.79 3.89 17.31
CA ILE A 310 4.26 4.98 18.13
C ILE A 310 5.28 5.40 19.23
N MET A 311 5.80 4.43 20.00
CA MET A 311 6.78 4.73 21.06
C MET A 311 8.10 5.30 20.52
N PHE A 312 8.58 4.83 19.36
CA PHE A 312 9.76 5.39 18.71
C PHE A 312 9.53 6.83 18.22
N GLN A 313 8.38 7.12 17.61
CA GLN A 313 8.05 8.47 17.16
C GLN A 313 8.00 9.46 18.35
N LYS A 314 7.44 9.04 19.49
CA LYS A 314 7.45 9.84 20.73
C LYS A 314 8.87 10.13 21.24
N LEU A 315 9.76 9.13 21.24
CA LEU A 315 11.18 9.34 21.59
C LEU A 315 11.88 10.29 20.61
N LYS A 316 11.50 10.27 19.33
CA LYS A 316 12.08 11.12 18.28
C LYS A 316 11.62 12.58 18.40
N GLU A 317 10.35 12.82 18.72
CA GLU A 317 9.78 14.14 18.96
C GLU A 317 10.40 14.84 20.18
N GLU A 318 10.71 14.08 21.23
CA GLU A 318 11.43 14.57 22.42
C GLU A 318 12.96 14.60 22.25
N GLY A 319 13.49 14.35 21.05
CA GLY A 319 14.92 14.45 20.73
C GLY A 319 15.81 13.38 21.37
N LEU A 320 15.22 12.26 21.80
CA LEU A 320 15.90 11.20 22.56
C LEU A 320 16.55 10.14 21.64
N THR A 321 16.10 10.04 20.39
CA THR A 321 16.71 9.20 19.34
C THR A 321 17.96 9.85 18.75
N SER A 322 18.95 9.05 18.33
CA SER A 322 20.10 9.54 17.56
C SER A 322 19.65 10.32 16.31
N PRO A 323 20.27 11.48 15.99
CA PRO A 323 19.93 12.25 14.78
C PRO A 323 20.08 11.40 13.51
N GLY A 324 19.04 11.38 12.67
CA GLY A 324 19.00 10.54 11.46
C GLY A 324 18.88 9.03 11.71
N GLY A 325 18.65 8.60 12.95
CA GLY A 325 18.43 7.19 13.29
C GLY A 325 17.11 6.66 12.74
N ASN A 326 17.19 5.59 11.95
CA ASN A 326 16.00 4.83 11.52
C ASN A 326 15.41 4.02 12.67
N PHE A 327 14.10 3.78 12.63
CA PHE A 327 13.41 2.89 13.57
C PHE A 327 14.01 1.47 13.55
N SER A 328 14.15 0.86 14.72
CA SER A 328 14.54 -0.54 14.89
C SER A 328 13.72 -1.19 16.00
N ARG A 329 13.34 -2.46 15.83
CA ARG A 329 12.53 -3.23 16.81
C ARG A 329 13.16 -3.18 18.21
N PHE A 330 12.39 -2.72 19.19
CA PHE A 330 12.81 -2.65 20.58
C PHE A 330 12.83 -4.03 21.26
N SER A 331 13.68 -4.14 22.28
CA SER A 331 13.82 -5.33 23.13
C SER A 331 14.25 -4.89 24.54
N PRO A 332 13.62 -5.36 25.63
CA PRO A 332 12.49 -6.28 25.66
C PRO A 332 11.22 -5.66 25.04
N ALA A 333 10.36 -6.51 24.48
CA ALA A 333 9.06 -6.14 23.92
C ALA A 333 7.95 -6.73 24.78
N VAL A 334 7.12 -5.88 25.39
CA VAL A 334 6.03 -6.28 26.30
C VAL A 334 4.69 -5.99 25.64
N THR A 335 3.73 -6.93 25.74
CA THR A 335 2.39 -6.80 25.15
C THR A 335 1.35 -7.34 26.10
N SER A 336 0.50 -6.48 26.64
CA SER A 336 -0.71 -6.91 27.36
C SER A 336 -1.81 -7.25 26.37
N VAL A 337 -2.55 -8.32 26.67
CA VAL A 337 -3.74 -8.79 25.95
C VAL A 337 -4.87 -8.86 26.97
N VAL A 338 -5.98 -8.17 26.72
CA VAL A 338 -7.15 -8.11 27.62
C VAL A 338 -8.41 -8.50 26.85
N GLN A 339 -9.21 -9.39 27.41
CA GLN A 339 -10.48 -9.83 26.85
C GLN A 339 -11.58 -8.79 27.14
N ALA A 340 -11.92 -7.96 26.16
CA ALA A 340 -12.88 -6.87 26.34
C ALA A 340 -14.34 -7.39 26.47
N ARG A 341 -14.68 -8.47 25.75
CA ARG A 341 -16.01 -9.13 25.77
C ARG A 341 -15.89 -10.63 25.52
N PRO A 342 -16.74 -11.51 26.06
CA PRO A 342 -16.67 -12.94 25.81
C PRO A 342 -17.23 -13.29 24.43
N GLY A 343 -16.67 -14.32 23.79
CA GLY A 343 -17.28 -15.01 22.63
C GLY A 343 -17.35 -14.26 21.29
N ARG A 344 -16.92 -12.99 21.18
CA ARG A 344 -16.99 -12.20 19.93
C ARG A 344 -15.76 -12.35 19.00
N GLY A 345 -15.39 -13.58 18.67
CA GLY A 345 -14.36 -13.85 17.65
C GLY A 345 -12.96 -13.27 17.95
N PRO A 346 -12.07 -13.15 16.94
CA PRO A 346 -10.66 -12.79 17.16
C PRO A 346 -10.47 -11.36 17.69
N CYS A 347 -11.30 -10.41 17.24
CA CYS A 347 -11.18 -9.01 17.67
C CYS A 347 -11.78 -8.71 19.06
N SER A 348 -12.36 -9.69 19.76
CA SER A 348 -12.87 -9.53 21.14
C SER A 348 -11.82 -9.14 22.20
N ARG A 349 -10.54 -9.03 21.80
CA ARG A 349 -9.37 -8.74 22.62
C ARG A 349 -8.81 -7.36 22.26
N THR A 350 -8.45 -6.57 23.28
CA THR A 350 -7.68 -5.32 23.14
C THR A 350 -6.22 -5.55 23.52
N TYR A 351 -5.31 -4.82 22.88
CA TYR A 351 -3.87 -4.97 23.03
C TYR A 351 -3.22 -3.67 23.49
N THR A 352 -2.23 -3.77 24.38
CA THR A 352 -1.45 -2.62 24.83
C THR A 352 0.03 -2.97 24.78
N SER A 353 0.80 -2.23 23.97
CA SER A 353 2.25 -2.40 23.87
C SER A 353 2.95 -1.57 24.95
N TYR A 354 3.93 -2.17 25.62
CA TYR A 354 4.75 -1.51 26.63
C TYR A 354 6.25 -1.66 26.32
N MET A 355 7.05 -0.69 26.76
CA MET A 355 8.50 -0.72 26.72
C MET A 355 9.09 -0.05 27.97
N PRO A 356 10.09 -0.64 28.66
CA PRO A 356 10.81 0.07 29.72
C PRO A 356 11.41 1.38 29.21
N VAL A 357 11.23 2.48 29.94
CA VAL A 357 11.88 3.75 29.58
C VAL A 357 13.39 3.60 29.83
N PRO A 358 14.26 3.76 28.81
CA PRO A 358 15.71 3.61 29.01
C PRO A 358 16.25 4.57 30.06
N ARG A 359 17.18 4.15 30.93
CA ARG A 359 17.65 5.01 32.04
C ARG A 359 18.30 6.31 31.57
N ASP A 360 18.93 6.33 30.41
CA ASP A 360 19.49 7.52 29.78
C ASP A 360 18.42 8.45 29.19
N VAL A 361 17.22 7.95 28.93
CA VAL A 361 16.01 8.76 28.68
C VAL A 361 15.50 9.33 29.99
N VAL A 362 15.29 8.50 31.03
CA VAL A 362 14.84 8.94 32.36
C VAL A 362 15.76 10.01 32.97
N THR A 363 17.06 9.96 32.68
CA THR A 363 18.06 10.94 33.15
C THR A 363 18.10 12.22 32.31
N ARG A 364 17.71 12.17 31.03
CA ARG A 364 17.70 13.33 30.11
C ARG A 364 16.38 14.08 30.09
N VAL A 365 15.27 13.39 30.35
CA VAL A 365 13.93 13.97 30.47
C VAL A 365 13.80 14.65 31.83
N ALA A 366 13.45 15.93 31.87
CA ALA A 366 13.18 16.64 33.12
C ALA A 366 12.03 15.96 33.89
N ARG A 367 12.10 15.97 35.23
CA ARG A 367 11.16 15.24 36.10
C ARG A 367 9.68 15.53 35.80
N GLU A 368 9.37 16.75 35.39
CA GLU A 368 8.03 17.21 34.99
C GLU A 368 7.52 16.56 33.69
N LYS A 369 8.41 16.21 32.75
CA LYS A 369 8.06 15.46 31.53
C LYS A 369 8.05 13.95 31.74
N ALA A 370 8.64 13.43 32.82
CA ALA A 370 8.74 11.99 33.06
C ALA A 370 7.36 11.31 33.18
N GLU A 371 6.36 12.01 33.75
CA GLU A 371 4.98 11.55 33.84
C GLU A 371 4.36 11.22 32.48
N SER A 372 4.75 11.95 31.42
CA SER A 372 4.29 11.69 30.05
C SER A 372 4.77 10.35 29.49
N PHE A 373 5.83 9.76 30.05
CA PHE A 373 6.40 8.48 29.62
C PHE A 373 5.80 7.26 30.36
N GLY A 374 4.79 7.46 31.21
CA GLY A 374 3.98 6.40 31.81
C GLY A 374 4.36 6.07 33.25
N SER A 375 3.39 5.51 33.99
CA SER A 375 3.54 5.14 35.40
C SER A 375 4.40 3.88 35.58
N GLY A 376 4.97 3.74 36.78
CA GLY A 376 5.42 2.44 37.27
C GLY A 376 4.26 1.60 37.83
N CYS A 377 4.58 0.38 38.23
CA CYS A 377 3.71 -0.50 39.00
C CYS A 377 4.45 -0.98 40.25
N GLU A 378 3.82 -0.87 41.41
CA GLU A 378 4.40 -1.25 42.71
C GLU A 378 3.79 -2.59 43.20
N ASP A 379 4.60 -3.42 43.86
CA ASP A 379 4.26 -4.74 44.45
C ASP A 379 3.47 -5.73 43.56
N LEU A 380 3.62 -5.61 42.24
CA LEU A 380 3.01 -6.48 41.24
C LEU A 380 3.27 -7.96 41.54
N SER A 381 2.20 -8.72 41.70
CA SER A 381 2.24 -10.14 42.02
C SER A 381 1.53 -10.98 40.96
N GLY A 382 2.07 -12.16 40.63
CA GLY A 382 1.49 -12.99 39.57
C GLY A 382 2.22 -14.31 39.30
N TYR A 383 1.81 -14.97 38.23
CA TYR A 383 2.33 -16.26 37.79
C TYR A 383 2.97 -16.11 36.40
N ALA A 384 4.16 -16.68 36.21
CA ALA A 384 4.88 -16.71 34.95
C ALA A 384 5.01 -18.15 34.41
N MET A 385 5.00 -18.28 33.08
CA MET A 385 5.41 -19.49 32.36
C MET A 385 6.32 -19.08 31.19
N CYS A 386 7.46 -19.75 31.06
CA CYS A 386 8.53 -19.34 30.14
C CYS A 386 8.68 -20.32 28.97
N PHE A 387 9.04 -19.83 27.78
CA PHE A 387 9.09 -20.63 26.56
C PHE A 387 10.20 -20.20 25.58
N GLY A 388 10.60 -21.13 24.71
CA GLY A 388 11.60 -20.96 23.66
C GLY A 388 11.09 -20.27 22.39
N GLY A 389 11.97 -20.13 21.39
CA GLY A 389 11.64 -19.64 20.05
C GLY A 389 11.26 -18.16 19.99
N HIS A 390 10.37 -17.80 19.07
CA HIS A 390 9.86 -16.43 18.95
C HIS A 390 8.54 -16.29 19.71
N GLY A 391 8.40 -15.21 20.49
CA GLY A 391 7.18 -14.85 21.20
C GLY A 391 6.11 -14.32 20.24
N GLY A 392 5.60 -15.19 19.37
CA GLY A 392 4.57 -14.88 18.39
C GLY A 392 3.18 -15.28 18.87
N ALA A 393 2.12 -14.95 18.11
CA ALA A 393 0.74 -15.26 18.49
C ALA A 393 0.51 -16.74 18.86
N GLU A 394 0.81 -17.69 17.95
CA GLU A 394 0.63 -19.14 18.17
C GLU A 394 1.28 -19.63 19.48
N THR A 395 2.57 -19.38 19.66
CA THR A 395 3.37 -19.87 20.80
C THR A 395 2.98 -19.19 22.11
N SER A 396 2.67 -17.89 22.09
CA SER A 396 2.34 -17.12 23.28
C SER A 396 0.93 -17.45 23.78
N PHE A 397 -0.05 -17.59 22.88
CA PHE A 397 -1.41 -17.97 23.26
C PHE A 397 -1.48 -19.43 23.73
N GLU A 398 -0.67 -20.35 23.18
CA GLU A 398 -0.55 -21.71 23.72
C GLU A 398 0.05 -21.73 25.14
N ALA A 399 1.13 -20.97 25.38
CA ALA A 399 1.71 -20.84 26.71
C ALA A 399 0.72 -20.23 27.71
N GLY A 400 -0.03 -19.19 27.29
CA GLY A 400 -1.10 -18.59 28.09
C GLY A 400 -2.22 -19.56 28.43
N ARG A 401 -2.70 -20.33 27.44
CA ARG A 401 -3.73 -21.38 27.60
C ARG A 401 -3.31 -22.41 28.64
N ARG A 402 -2.05 -22.85 28.55
CA ARG A 402 -1.46 -23.83 29.46
C ARG A 402 -1.26 -23.27 30.86
N LEU A 403 -0.83 -22.01 31.01
CA LEU A 403 -0.73 -21.33 32.30
C LEU A 403 -2.10 -21.20 32.96
N SER A 404 -3.09 -20.61 32.28
CA SER A 404 -4.46 -20.45 32.77
C SER A 404 -5.07 -21.78 33.22
N LYS A 405 -4.98 -22.83 32.39
CA LYS A 405 -5.44 -24.18 32.79
C LYS A 405 -4.72 -24.70 34.04
N VAL A 406 -3.40 -24.57 34.10
CA VAL A 406 -2.59 -25.07 35.21
C VAL A 406 -2.85 -24.33 36.53
N LEU A 407 -3.33 -23.08 36.48
CA LEU A 407 -3.78 -22.30 37.64
C LEU A 407 -5.23 -22.65 38.03
N ALA A 408 -6.13 -22.80 37.04
CA ALA A 408 -7.51 -23.22 37.25
C ALA A 408 -7.61 -24.63 37.86
N ASP A 409 -6.80 -25.59 37.38
CA ASP A 409 -6.67 -26.95 37.94
C ASP A 409 -6.32 -26.93 39.45
N ARG A 410 -5.62 -25.89 39.92
CA ARG A 410 -5.20 -25.71 41.32
C ARG A 410 -6.16 -24.86 42.16
N ARG A 411 -7.06 -24.11 41.51
CA ARG A 411 -7.89 -23.04 42.12
C ARG A 411 -7.07 -21.86 42.67
N GLU A 412 -5.97 -21.53 42.00
CA GLU A 412 -5.17 -20.32 42.32
C GLU A 412 -5.93 -19.03 41.95
N PRO A 413 -5.76 -17.91 42.66
CA PRO A 413 -6.38 -16.63 42.33
C PRO A 413 -5.58 -15.85 41.27
N PHE A 414 -6.05 -15.83 40.02
CA PHE A 414 -5.43 -15.05 38.92
C PHE A 414 -6.46 -14.27 38.08
N SER A 415 -5.98 -13.23 37.41
CA SER A 415 -6.73 -12.51 36.36
C SER A 415 -6.80 -13.41 35.12
N ASP A 416 -7.97 -14.01 34.92
CA ASP A 416 -8.31 -14.93 33.84
C ASP A 416 -8.78 -14.24 32.56
N ASP A 417 -9.02 -12.92 32.62
CA ASP A 417 -9.39 -12.01 31.54
C ASP A 417 -8.19 -11.42 30.78
N ALA A 418 -6.97 -11.55 31.29
CA ALA A 418 -5.80 -10.88 30.74
C ALA A 418 -4.50 -11.69 30.86
N MET A 419 -3.58 -11.47 29.92
CA MET A 419 -2.19 -11.94 30.01
C MET A 419 -1.21 -10.91 29.46
N VAL A 420 0.03 -10.94 29.96
CA VAL A 420 1.14 -10.16 29.39
C VAL A 420 2.14 -11.13 28.74
N VAL A 421 2.51 -10.85 27.50
CA VAL A 421 3.58 -11.54 26.76
C VAL A 421 4.84 -10.68 26.79
N VAL A 422 6.00 -11.28 27.07
CA VAL A 422 7.30 -10.60 27.08
C VAL A 422 8.29 -11.36 26.20
N GLU A 423 8.90 -10.69 25.23
CA GLU A 423 10.02 -11.19 24.43
C GLU A 423 11.29 -10.39 24.78
N TYR A 424 12.26 -11.04 25.44
CA TYR A 424 13.43 -10.34 26.01
C TYR A 424 14.59 -10.11 25.04
N HIS A 425 14.70 -10.94 24.00
CA HIS A 425 15.89 -10.97 23.14
C HIS A 425 15.68 -10.32 21.77
N VAL A 426 16.66 -9.52 21.34
CA VAL A 426 16.81 -9.03 19.97
C VAL A 426 16.72 -10.17 18.94
N GLN A 427 16.16 -9.92 17.76
CA GLN A 427 15.92 -10.96 16.74
C GLN A 427 17.23 -11.56 16.18
N SER A 428 18.34 -10.83 16.33
CA SER A 428 19.69 -11.25 16.00
C SER A 428 20.28 -12.32 16.95
N ARG A 429 19.60 -12.65 18.05
CA ARG A 429 19.87 -13.85 18.87
C ARG A 429 18.96 -14.99 18.39
N ILE A 430 19.45 -15.86 17.52
CA ILE A 430 18.65 -16.95 16.94
C ILE A 430 18.32 -18.04 17.98
N PHE A 431 19.23 -18.32 18.91
CA PHE A 431 19.18 -19.52 19.77
C PHE A 431 19.11 -19.19 21.27
N ASP A 432 18.56 -20.14 22.05
CA ASP A 432 18.20 -19.98 23.46
C ASP A 432 17.40 -18.68 23.65
N ARG A 433 16.27 -18.58 22.93
CA ARG A 433 15.38 -17.42 23.00
C ARG A 433 14.46 -17.56 24.21
N HIS A 434 14.29 -16.48 24.98
CA HIS A 434 13.51 -16.49 26.21
C HIS A 434 12.32 -15.54 26.07
N ASN A 435 11.13 -16.14 26.16
CA ASN A 435 9.86 -15.43 26.18
C ASN A 435 9.08 -15.87 27.43
N GLU A 436 8.22 -14.99 27.94
CA GLU A 436 7.40 -15.25 29.12
C GLU A 436 5.94 -14.89 28.82
N VAL A 437 5.00 -15.70 29.32
CA VAL A 437 3.62 -15.24 29.58
C VAL A 437 3.45 -15.04 31.08
N PHE A 438 2.74 -13.98 31.45
CA PHE A 438 2.48 -13.59 32.84
C PHE A 438 1.00 -13.30 33.05
N MET A 439 0.47 -13.75 34.20
CA MET A 439 -0.91 -13.49 34.64
C MET A 439 -0.87 -12.94 36.07
N GLU A 440 -1.50 -11.79 36.28
CA GLU A 440 -1.52 -11.11 37.58
C GLU A 440 -2.39 -11.88 38.60
N THR A 441 -2.01 -11.87 39.89
CA THR A 441 -2.82 -12.47 40.97
C THR A 441 -3.99 -11.57 41.36
N ARG A 442 -5.17 -12.11 41.68
CA ARG A 442 -6.35 -11.27 42.02
C ARG A 442 -6.17 -10.46 43.32
N ASP A 443 -5.25 -10.91 44.18
CA ASP A 443 -4.74 -10.30 45.40
C ASP A 443 -3.60 -9.28 45.18
N SER A 444 -3.22 -8.97 43.92
CA SER A 444 -2.30 -7.88 43.60
C SER A 444 -2.96 -6.53 43.92
N GLU A 445 -2.34 -5.73 44.80
CA GLU A 445 -2.93 -4.47 45.31
C GLU A 445 -3.03 -3.38 44.24
N SER A 446 -2.12 -3.37 43.28
CA SER A 446 -1.89 -2.24 42.36
C SER A 446 -2.54 -2.37 40.98
N ARG A 447 -2.82 -3.59 40.51
CA ARG A 447 -3.60 -3.92 39.28
C ARG A 447 -3.13 -3.25 37.98
N CYS A 448 -1.88 -2.77 37.91
CA CYS A 448 -1.46 -1.78 36.91
C CYS A 448 -1.46 -2.28 35.46
N LEU A 449 -1.54 -3.59 35.25
CA LEU A 449 -1.56 -4.19 33.91
C LEU A 449 -2.95 -4.12 33.25
N ARG A 450 -4.00 -3.77 34.00
CA ARG A 450 -5.33 -3.44 33.45
C ARG A 450 -5.39 -2.00 32.94
N ALA A 451 -5.44 -1.87 31.62
CA ALA A 451 -5.64 -0.60 30.92
C ALA A 451 -7.11 -0.14 31.00
N GLY A 452 -7.47 0.60 32.06
CA GLY A 452 -8.63 1.51 32.06
C GLY A 452 -9.82 1.13 32.97
N ASN A 453 -10.73 2.10 33.14
CA ASN A 453 -11.98 1.98 33.89
C ASN A 453 -13.04 1.22 33.08
N LEU A 454 -12.83 -0.08 32.87
CA LEU A 454 -13.93 -0.99 32.53
C LEU A 454 -14.74 -1.29 33.79
N GLY A 455 -16.07 -1.27 33.66
CA GLY A 455 -17.01 -1.31 34.77
C GLY A 455 -17.09 -2.66 35.51
N THR A 456 -18.05 -2.73 36.44
CA THR A 456 -18.40 -3.89 37.26
C THR A 456 -18.18 -5.24 36.56
N TYR A 457 -17.26 -6.04 37.13
CA TYR A 457 -16.80 -7.32 36.61
C TYR A 457 -17.93 -8.34 36.38
N ASP A 458 -18.28 -8.59 35.12
CA ASP A 458 -18.71 -9.92 34.70
C ASP A 458 -17.47 -10.78 34.43
N HIS A 459 -17.57 -12.08 34.72
CA HIS A 459 -16.45 -13.01 34.55
C HIS A 459 -16.25 -13.39 33.08
N HIS A 460 -15.13 -12.97 32.50
CA HIS A 460 -14.79 -13.21 31.09
C HIS A 460 -13.41 -13.86 30.98
N SER A 461 -13.34 -15.16 30.73
CA SER A 461 -12.08 -15.85 30.45
C SER A 461 -11.51 -15.39 29.11
N LEU A 462 -10.22 -15.06 29.09
CA LEU A 462 -9.44 -14.80 27.88
C LEU A 462 -9.55 -16.00 26.93
N ASP A 463 -10.00 -15.72 25.70
CA ASP A 463 -10.01 -16.71 24.64
C ASP A 463 -8.58 -16.92 24.13
N PHE A 464 -8.11 -18.16 24.21
CA PHE A 464 -6.79 -18.57 23.75
C PHE A 464 -6.77 -19.11 22.31
N SER A 465 -7.89 -19.03 21.58
CA SER A 465 -7.93 -19.40 20.17
C SER A 465 -6.93 -18.54 19.38
N PRO A 466 -6.01 -19.13 18.59
CA PRO A 466 -5.15 -18.34 17.73
C PRO A 466 -6.01 -17.53 16.75
N PRO A 467 -5.67 -16.26 16.45
CA PRO A 467 -6.31 -15.56 15.34
C PRO A 467 -6.10 -16.37 14.05
N LYS A 468 -7.04 -16.30 13.10
CA LYS A 468 -6.77 -16.79 11.74
C LYS A 468 -5.57 -16.02 11.18
N ASP A 469 -4.68 -16.72 10.47
CA ASP A 469 -3.44 -16.13 9.94
C ASP A 469 -3.73 -15.17 8.77
N TRP A 470 -4.08 -13.93 9.10
CA TRP A 470 -4.18 -12.81 8.14
C TRP A 470 -2.86 -12.54 7.39
N PHE A 471 -1.75 -13.12 7.85
CA PHE A 471 -0.46 -13.20 7.15
C PHE A 471 -0.51 -13.90 5.78
N HIS A 472 -1.61 -14.57 5.45
CA HIS A 472 -1.78 -15.29 4.17
C HIS A 472 -2.88 -14.71 3.27
N GLU A 473 -3.58 -13.66 3.71
CA GLU A 473 -4.46 -12.89 2.85
C GLU A 473 -3.64 -11.86 2.04
N PRO A 474 -4.06 -11.54 0.80
CA PRO A 474 -3.33 -10.61 -0.06
C PRO A 474 -3.28 -9.22 0.58
N ASP A 475 -2.18 -8.49 0.33
CA ASP A 475 -1.87 -7.19 0.94
C ASP A 475 -2.96 -6.13 0.62
N ILE A 476 -3.96 -6.00 1.50
CA ILE A 476 -4.97 -4.92 1.46
C ILE A 476 -4.25 -3.63 1.85
N ARG A 477 -4.06 -2.77 0.85
CA ARG A 477 -2.74 -2.13 0.63
C ARG A 477 -2.39 -1.08 1.68
N SER A 478 -1.21 -1.27 2.26
CA SER A 478 -0.47 -0.35 3.16
C SER A 478 -0.91 1.14 3.14
N PRO A 479 -1.49 1.69 4.23
CA PRO A 479 -1.92 3.09 4.34
C PRO A 479 -0.77 4.12 4.47
N ASP A 480 0.49 3.70 4.29
CA ASP A 480 1.69 4.53 4.31
C ASP A 480 2.21 4.97 2.91
N LEU A 481 1.54 4.56 1.82
CA LEU A 481 1.88 5.06 0.47
C LEU A 481 1.59 6.59 0.34
N PRO A 482 2.37 7.36 -0.46
CA PRO A 482 2.19 8.80 -0.60
C PRO A 482 0.86 9.19 -1.28
N HIS A 483 -0.09 9.68 -0.50
CA HIS A 483 -1.43 10.03 -0.97
C HIS A 483 -1.42 11.12 -2.09
N PRO A 484 -2.15 10.96 -3.21
CA PRO A 484 -2.07 11.83 -4.40
C PRO A 484 -2.20 13.35 -4.15
N CYS A 485 -3.06 13.74 -3.19
CA CYS A 485 -3.21 15.14 -2.75
C CYS A 485 -1.93 15.82 -2.19
N ALA A 486 -0.80 15.12 -2.09
CA ALA A 486 0.51 15.73 -1.85
C ALA A 486 1.06 16.49 -3.08
N LYS A 487 0.57 16.17 -4.30
CA LYS A 487 0.93 16.82 -5.57
C LYS A 487 -0.23 17.58 -6.23
N THR A 488 -1.49 17.20 -5.95
CA THR A 488 -2.67 17.65 -6.71
C THR A 488 -3.71 18.37 -5.82
N PRO A 489 -4.45 19.40 -6.32
CA PRO A 489 -5.48 20.08 -5.52
C PRO A 489 -6.61 19.16 -5.04
N CYS A 490 -6.85 19.18 -3.72
CA CYS A 490 -7.91 18.44 -3.03
C CYS A 490 -8.56 19.30 -1.92
N PRO A 491 -9.77 18.97 -1.45
CA PRO A 491 -10.30 19.52 -0.20
C PRO A 491 -9.38 19.22 0.98
N LEU A 492 -9.51 20.01 2.05
CA LEU A 492 -8.64 19.95 3.23
C LEU A 492 -8.81 18.61 4.00
N ARG A 493 -8.07 17.59 3.56
CA ARG A 493 -8.03 16.24 4.14
C ARG A 493 -7.18 16.24 5.41
N LYS A 494 -7.77 15.84 6.53
CA LYS A 494 -7.03 15.47 7.74
C LYS A 494 -7.24 13.99 8.02
N ARG A 495 -6.17 13.20 7.90
CA ARG A 495 -6.10 11.87 8.51
C ARG A 495 -6.11 12.02 10.03
N THR A 496 -7.02 11.33 10.71
CA THR A 496 -7.20 11.42 12.16
C THR A 496 -6.70 10.18 12.88
N ARG A 497 -6.92 8.98 12.32
CA ARG A 497 -6.50 7.69 12.88
C ARG A 497 -6.11 6.70 11.77
N THR A 498 -5.32 5.69 12.10
CA THR A 498 -4.91 4.61 11.19
C THR A 498 -5.10 3.27 11.89
N PHE A 499 -5.73 2.32 11.21
CA PHE A 499 -5.99 0.94 11.65
C PHE A 499 -5.15 -0.03 10.80
N ASP A 500 -5.46 -1.33 10.80
CA ASP A 500 -4.63 -2.33 10.09
C ASP A 500 -4.76 -2.27 8.57
N HIS A 501 -5.99 -2.14 8.06
CA HIS A 501 -6.27 -2.12 6.61
C HIS A 501 -6.93 -0.82 6.12
N PHE A 502 -7.35 0.07 7.04
CA PHE A 502 -8.03 1.33 6.74
C PHE A 502 -7.55 2.49 7.61
N GLN A 503 -7.90 3.71 7.22
CA GLN A 503 -7.54 4.96 7.88
C GLN A 503 -8.79 5.84 8.06
N GLU A 504 -8.97 6.44 9.24
CA GLU A 504 -10.00 7.45 9.45
C GLU A 504 -9.51 8.79 8.91
N ASN A 505 -10.35 9.40 8.08
CA ASN A 505 -10.11 10.68 7.45
C ASN A 505 -11.32 11.59 7.65
N ARG A 506 -11.06 12.88 7.56
CA ARG A 506 -12.10 13.87 7.35
C ARG A 506 -11.70 14.89 6.30
N TYR A 507 -12.65 15.32 5.49
CA TYR A 507 -12.55 16.62 4.82
C TYR A 507 -13.17 17.70 5.70
N ILE A 508 -12.61 18.90 5.66
CA ILE A 508 -13.02 20.06 6.46
C ILE A 508 -13.49 21.17 5.51
N ASN A 509 -14.64 21.77 5.81
CA ASN A 509 -15.27 22.85 5.04
C ASN A 509 -15.30 22.56 3.54
N THR A 510 -16.21 21.68 3.13
CA THR A 510 -16.35 21.27 1.72
C THR A 510 -17.72 21.65 1.16
N ARG A 511 -17.73 22.22 -0.04
CA ARG A 511 -18.93 22.29 -0.90
C ARG A 511 -18.68 21.53 -2.18
N TRP A 512 -19.68 20.78 -2.63
CA TRP A 512 -19.57 19.88 -3.78
C TRP A 512 -20.56 20.30 -4.87
N VAL A 513 -20.23 20.02 -6.11
CA VAL A 513 -21.19 19.96 -7.22
C VAL A 513 -21.36 18.50 -7.59
N CYS A 514 -22.61 18.06 -7.70
CA CYS A 514 -23.00 16.67 -7.76
C CYS A 514 -24.03 16.42 -8.86
N THR A 515 -24.16 15.16 -9.26
CA THR A 515 -25.20 14.68 -10.18
C THR A 515 -25.58 13.23 -9.82
N GLN A 516 -26.66 12.72 -10.40
CA GLN A 516 -27.19 11.38 -10.13
C GLN A 516 -27.48 10.66 -11.46
N GLU A 517 -26.81 9.53 -11.68
CA GLU A 517 -26.88 8.77 -12.94
C GLU A 517 -27.18 7.29 -12.71
N ARG A 518 -27.88 6.69 -13.69
CA ARG A 518 -28.35 5.30 -13.64
C ARG A 518 -27.54 4.40 -14.58
N SER A 519 -27.00 3.30 -14.05
CA SER A 519 -26.21 2.36 -14.85
C SER A 519 -26.13 0.95 -14.28
N CYS A 520 -25.54 0.03 -15.05
CA CYS A 520 -25.27 -1.35 -14.63
C CYS A 520 -23.99 -1.48 -13.78
N GLU A 521 -23.03 -0.57 -13.94
CA GLU A 521 -21.69 -0.63 -13.33
C GLU A 521 -21.25 0.73 -12.82
N ALA A 522 -20.48 0.75 -11.73
CA ALA A 522 -19.98 1.98 -11.09
C ALA A 522 -19.13 2.84 -12.04
N THR A 523 -18.22 2.21 -12.81
CA THR A 523 -17.41 2.89 -13.84
C THR A 523 -18.28 3.60 -14.87
N SER A 524 -19.33 2.92 -15.37
CA SER A 524 -20.24 3.48 -16.37
C SER A 524 -21.14 4.59 -15.80
N GLY A 525 -21.61 4.45 -14.56
CA GLY A 525 -22.37 5.51 -13.88
C GLY A 525 -21.53 6.77 -13.67
N ARG A 526 -20.30 6.61 -13.18
CA ARG A 526 -19.28 7.67 -13.05
C ARG A 526 -19.03 8.38 -14.38
N ASP A 527 -18.78 7.62 -15.44
CA ASP A 527 -18.36 8.20 -16.73
C ASP A 527 -19.50 8.92 -17.47
N LYS A 528 -20.76 8.49 -17.27
CA LYS A 528 -21.97 9.26 -17.67
C LYS A 528 -22.07 10.58 -16.90
N ALA A 529 -22.00 10.50 -15.59
CA ALA A 529 -22.16 11.63 -14.67
C ALA A 529 -21.10 12.72 -14.87
N MET A 530 -19.85 12.32 -15.11
CA MET A 530 -18.73 13.23 -15.30
C MET A 530 -18.97 14.24 -16.44
N SER A 531 -19.75 13.91 -17.47
CA SER A 531 -20.10 14.86 -18.54
C SER A 531 -20.82 16.10 -18.04
N GLY A 532 -21.85 15.95 -17.20
CA GLY A 532 -22.62 17.06 -16.61
C GLY A 532 -21.75 17.94 -15.72
N LEU A 533 -20.93 17.31 -14.88
CA LEU A 533 -19.98 18.01 -14.01
C LEU A 533 -18.92 18.76 -14.83
N LEU A 534 -18.32 18.13 -15.85
CA LEU A 534 -17.33 18.75 -16.73
C LEU A 534 -17.88 19.99 -17.42
N PHE A 535 -19.14 19.95 -17.90
CA PHE A 535 -19.81 21.15 -18.42
C PHE A 535 -19.85 22.28 -17.38
N TYR A 536 -20.28 21.98 -16.14
CA TYR A 536 -20.39 22.96 -15.07
C TYR A 536 -19.04 23.65 -14.77
N PHE A 537 -17.96 22.88 -14.60
CA PHE A 537 -16.62 23.44 -14.35
C PHE A 537 -16.07 24.24 -15.55
N ASN A 538 -16.44 23.87 -16.79
CA ASN A 538 -16.06 24.59 -18.01
C ASN A 538 -16.99 25.77 -18.37
N GLY A 539 -17.79 26.29 -17.41
CA GLY A 539 -18.58 27.51 -17.60
C GLY A 539 -20.03 27.31 -18.05
N ARG A 540 -20.60 26.09 -17.97
CA ARG A 540 -22.05 25.86 -18.13
C ARG A 540 -22.83 26.14 -16.82
N ASN A 541 -22.52 27.28 -16.23
CA ASN A 541 -23.15 27.83 -15.03
C ASN A 541 -23.68 29.25 -15.32
N ASP A 542 -24.53 29.80 -14.45
CA ASP A 542 -25.18 31.09 -14.68
C ASP A 542 -24.21 32.27 -14.81
N ASP A 543 -23.16 32.30 -13.98
CA ASP A 543 -22.05 33.28 -14.07
C ASP A 543 -21.11 33.07 -15.28
N ARG A 544 -21.20 31.91 -15.96
CA ARG A 544 -20.29 31.44 -17.03
C ARG A 544 -18.81 31.37 -16.60
N ALA A 545 -18.58 31.14 -15.32
CA ALA A 545 -17.24 31.08 -14.73
C ALA A 545 -16.56 29.73 -15.02
N GLY A 546 -15.30 29.79 -15.46
CA GLY A 546 -14.41 28.63 -15.45
C GLY A 546 -13.95 28.35 -14.02
N ILE A 547 -14.07 27.11 -13.57
CA ILE A 547 -13.75 26.66 -12.22
C ILE A 547 -12.68 25.57 -12.32
N ASP A 548 -11.61 25.68 -11.52
CA ASP A 548 -10.60 24.62 -11.43
C ASP A 548 -11.19 23.37 -10.76
N MET A 549 -11.02 22.21 -11.39
CA MET A 549 -11.47 20.93 -10.82
C MET A 549 -10.55 20.49 -9.68
N MET A 550 -11.13 20.05 -8.56
CA MET A 550 -10.41 19.41 -7.46
C MET A 550 -10.63 17.90 -7.45
N GLN A 551 -9.65 17.14 -6.92
CA GLN A 551 -9.78 15.71 -6.66
C GLN A 551 -10.28 15.44 -5.22
N PRO A 552 -10.89 14.28 -4.91
CA PRO A 552 -11.21 13.17 -5.82
C PRO A 552 -12.52 13.41 -6.61
N VAL A 553 -12.73 12.59 -7.64
CA VAL A 553 -14.11 12.26 -8.06
C VAL A 553 -14.69 11.33 -7.00
N LEU A 554 -15.78 11.75 -6.36
CA LEU A 554 -16.45 11.00 -5.29
C LEU A 554 -17.70 10.31 -5.85
N THR A 555 -17.67 8.98 -5.97
CA THR A 555 -18.77 8.16 -6.52
C THR A 555 -19.46 7.40 -5.38
N ILE A 556 -20.58 7.92 -4.88
CA ILE A 556 -21.37 7.38 -3.77
C ILE A 556 -22.44 6.43 -4.33
N HIS A 557 -22.59 5.24 -3.75
CA HIS A 557 -23.57 4.24 -4.17
C HIS A 557 -23.95 3.26 -3.03
N ASN A 558 -25.03 2.51 -3.22
CA ASN A 558 -25.41 1.44 -2.31
C ASN A 558 -24.63 0.15 -2.62
N VAL A 559 -23.89 -0.39 -1.64
CA VAL A 559 -23.06 -1.61 -1.81
C VAL A 559 -23.90 -2.82 -2.23
N THR A 560 -25.13 -2.94 -1.72
CA THR A 560 -26.01 -4.07 -2.02
C THR A 560 -26.56 -4.01 -3.45
N GLU A 561 -26.89 -2.81 -3.95
CA GLU A 561 -27.26 -2.59 -5.34
C GLU A 561 -26.10 -2.91 -6.29
N VAL A 562 -24.88 -2.51 -5.95
CA VAL A 562 -23.68 -2.76 -6.77
C VAL A 562 -23.37 -4.25 -6.90
N SER A 563 -23.58 -5.05 -5.86
CA SER A 563 -23.48 -6.52 -5.95
C SER A 563 -24.52 -7.18 -6.87
N SER A 564 -25.61 -6.48 -7.21
CA SER A 564 -26.73 -7.05 -7.97
C SER A 564 -26.49 -7.06 -9.50
N PRO A 565 -27.14 -7.98 -10.24
CA PRO A 565 -27.15 -7.99 -11.70
C PRO A 565 -28.15 -7.00 -12.33
N ALA A 566 -28.74 -6.08 -11.55
CA ALA A 566 -29.67 -5.09 -12.07
C ALA A 566 -28.93 -3.99 -12.85
N CYS A 567 -29.48 -3.57 -14.00
CA CYS A 567 -28.87 -2.54 -14.85
C CYS A 567 -29.28 -1.09 -14.53
N ASP A 568 -29.95 -0.89 -13.38
CA ASP A 568 -30.59 0.36 -12.99
C ASP A 568 -30.19 0.81 -11.57
N LYS A 569 -28.88 0.72 -11.29
CA LYS A 569 -28.27 1.12 -10.01
C LYS A 569 -28.06 2.63 -10.00
N MET A 570 -28.20 3.27 -8.83
CA MET A 570 -28.03 4.72 -8.69
C MET A 570 -26.62 5.09 -8.19
N PHE A 571 -25.91 5.89 -8.98
CA PHE A 571 -24.61 6.46 -8.65
C PHE A 571 -24.72 7.98 -8.47
N THR A 572 -24.46 8.46 -7.25
CA THR A 572 -24.33 9.90 -6.97
C THR A 572 -22.87 10.29 -7.09
N VAL A 573 -22.56 11.17 -8.03
CA VAL A 573 -21.17 11.52 -8.38
C VAL A 573 -20.93 12.99 -8.11
N CYS A 574 -19.91 13.28 -7.31
CA CYS A 574 -19.61 14.61 -6.80
C CYS A 574 -18.16 15.01 -7.06
N LEU A 575 -17.94 16.29 -7.32
CA LEU A 575 -16.63 16.94 -7.38
C LEU A 575 -16.58 18.10 -6.39
N ASN A 576 -15.44 18.29 -5.74
CA ASN A 576 -15.28 19.35 -4.76
C ASN A 576 -15.01 20.70 -5.45
N LEU A 577 -15.67 21.77 -4.98
CA LEU A 577 -15.42 23.13 -5.45
C LEU A 577 -14.18 23.71 -4.78
N PRO A 578 -13.36 24.53 -5.46
CA PRO A 578 -12.34 25.35 -4.81
C PRO A 578 -12.95 26.26 -3.73
N THR A 579 -12.19 26.52 -2.67
CA THR A 579 -12.67 27.28 -1.48
C THR A 579 -13.20 28.67 -1.81
N GLY A 580 -12.69 29.32 -2.88
CA GLY A 580 -13.21 30.61 -3.36
C GLY A 580 -14.65 30.59 -3.88
N TYR A 581 -15.19 29.39 -4.18
CA TYR A 581 -16.56 29.17 -4.64
C TYR A 581 -17.46 28.54 -3.55
N HIS A 582 -17.01 28.45 -2.29
CA HIS A 582 -17.82 27.82 -1.22
C HIS A 582 -18.99 28.69 -0.77
N ASP A 583 -18.79 30.00 -0.61
CA ASP A 583 -19.85 30.92 -0.17
C ASP A 583 -20.87 31.15 -1.29
N ASN A 584 -20.39 31.57 -2.47
CA ASN A 584 -21.20 31.93 -3.64
C ASN A 584 -20.76 31.09 -4.88
N PRO A 585 -21.15 29.81 -4.96
CA PRO A 585 -20.97 29.03 -6.18
C PRO A 585 -21.93 29.50 -7.29
N PRO A 586 -21.47 29.59 -8.55
CA PRO A 586 -22.34 29.68 -9.72
C PRO A 586 -23.35 28.54 -9.74
N ARG A 587 -24.59 28.79 -10.15
CA ARG A 587 -25.64 27.77 -10.26
C ARG A 587 -25.47 26.98 -11.56
N ALA A 588 -25.74 25.68 -11.50
CA ALA A 588 -25.81 24.87 -12.70
C ALA A 588 -26.97 25.32 -13.61
N VAL A 589 -26.71 25.32 -14.92
CA VAL A 589 -27.75 25.51 -15.95
C VAL A 589 -28.36 24.16 -16.38
N ASP A 590 -27.63 23.07 -16.16
CA ASP A 590 -28.11 21.70 -16.30
C ASP A 590 -28.92 21.31 -15.05
N THR A 591 -30.12 20.77 -15.23
CA THR A 591 -31.03 20.38 -14.13
C THR A 591 -30.64 19.06 -13.46
N GLN A 592 -29.79 18.24 -14.10
CA GLN A 592 -29.24 17.02 -13.50
C GLN A 592 -28.02 17.31 -12.61
N VAL A 593 -27.47 18.52 -12.66
CA VAL A 593 -26.32 18.96 -11.87
C VAL A 593 -26.82 19.88 -10.75
N TYR A 594 -26.49 19.55 -9.51
CA TYR A 594 -26.92 20.31 -8.34
C TYR A 594 -25.73 20.65 -7.43
N LEU A 595 -25.90 21.69 -6.62
CA LEU A 595 -24.93 22.10 -5.61
C LEU A 595 -25.29 21.47 -4.28
N SER A 596 -24.28 20.93 -3.59
CA SER A 596 -24.44 20.50 -2.20
C SER A 596 -24.63 21.73 -1.29
N GLU A 597 -25.30 21.51 -0.16
CA GLU A 597 -25.14 22.43 0.97
C GLU A 597 -23.71 22.34 1.52
N PRO A 598 -23.20 23.38 2.20
CA PRO A 598 -21.89 23.35 2.84
C PRO A 598 -21.79 22.22 3.88
N VAL A 599 -20.78 21.36 3.73
CA VAL A 599 -20.45 20.28 4.66
C VAL A 599 -19.22 20.71 5.47
N GLU A 600 -19.42 21.15 6.71
CA GLU A 600 -18.34 21.53 7.63
C GLU A 600 -17.31 20.41 7.85
N LYS A 601 -17.79 19.16 7.87
CA LYS A 601 -17.02 18.00 8.28
C LYS A 601 -17.58 16.73 7.62
N LEU A 602 -16.89 16.19 6.62
CA LEU A 602 -17.20 14.88 6.02
C LEU A 602 -16.26 13.85 6.63
N GLU A 603 -16.76 12.94 7.48
CA GLU A 603 -15.94 11.93 8.17
C GLU A 603 -16.17 10.53 7.63
N PHE A 604 -15.08 9.85 7.31
CA PHE A 604 -15.11 8.53 6.67
C PHE A 604 -13.86 7.72 7.01
N PHE A 605 -14.02 6.40 7.04
CA PHE A 605 -12.90 5.46 6.99
C PHE A 605 -12.59 5.19 5.52
N SER A 606 -11.33 5.13 5.10
CA SER A 606 -10.96 4.71 3.74
C SER A 606 -9.75 3.79 3.69
N LEU A 607 -9.67 3.00 2.62
CA LEU A 607 -8.53 2.15 2.28
C LEU A 607 -8.19 2.28 0.79
N HIS A 608 -6.91 2.16 0.45
CA HIS A 608 -6.48 2.12 -0.94
C HIS A 608 -6.64 0.71 -1.54
N PHE A 609 -7.20 0.63 -2.76
CA PHE A 609 -7.29 -0.62 -3.51
C PHE A 609 -6.83 -0.44 -4.96
N ASN A 610 -6.54 -1.57 -5.63
CA ASN A 610 -6.08 -1.61 -7.01
C ASN A 610 -7.16 -2.25 -7.91
N THR A 611 -7.22 -1.81 -9.16
CA THR A 611 -8.31 -2.15 -10.10
C THR A 611 -8.09 -3.44 -10.89
N ARG A 612 -6.84 -3.93 -10.95
CA ARG A 612 -6.49 -5.16 -11.68
C ARG A 612 -6.61 -6.37 -10.77
N VAL A 613 -7.72 -7.11 -10.92
CA VAL A 613 -7.99 -8.39 -10.26
C VAL A 613 -8.38 -9.40 -11.35
N GLU A 614 -7.77 -10.59 -11.34
CA GLU A 614 -8.09 -11.63 -12.31
C GLU A 614 -9.36 -12.40 -11.89
N GLY A 615 -10.35 -12.51 -12.78
CA GLY A 615 -11.52 -13.38 -12.61
C GLY A 615 -12.75 -12.78 -11.93
N LEU A 616 -12.69 -11.54 -11.43
CA LEU A 616 -13.82 -10.81 -10.84
C LEU A 616 -14.15 -9.55 -11.64
N SER A 617 -15.41 -9.09 -11.58
CA SER A 617 -15.76 -7.74 -12.04
C SER A 617 -15.36 -6.71 -10.97
N ARG A 618 -15.14 -5.45 -11.39
CA ARG A 618 -14.78 -4.36 -10.45
C ARG A 618 -15.82 -4.24 -9.32
N ASP A 619 -17.08 -4.12 -9.70
CA ASP A 619 -18.22 -3.94 -8.80
C ASP A 619 -18.34 -5.09 -7.78
N LEU A 620 -18.11 -6.34 -8.20
CA LEU A 620 -18.11 -7.49 -7.29
C LEU A 620 -16.91 -7.45 -6.33
N TYR A 621 -15.70 -7.16 -6.82
CA TYR A 621 -14.51 -7.02 -5.97
C TYR A 621 -14.64 -5.88 -4.95
N VAL A 622 -15.23 -4.74 -5.35
CA VAL A 622 -15.53 -3.63 -4.42
C VAL A 622 -16.58 -4.04 -3.38
N SER A 623 -17.59 -4.83 -3.76
CA SER A 623 -18.58 -5.35 -2.82
C SER A 623 -18.01 -6.38 -1.83
N GLU A 624 -17.10 -7.26 -2.28
CA GLU A 624 -16.39 -8.22 -1.40
C GLU A 624 -15.48 -7.46 -0.42
N LEU A 625 -14.65 -6.53 -0.93
CA LEU A 625 -13.79 -5.68 -0.10
C LEU A 625 -14.58 -4.84 0.91
N ALA A 626 -15.76 -4.36 0.54
CA ALA A 626 -16.66 -3.65 1.45
C ALA A 626 -17.23 -4.57 2.55
N HIS A 627 -17.55 -5.83 2.23
CA HIS A 627 -17.99 -6.82 3.22
C HIS A 627 -16.89 -7.17 4.22
N ASP A 628 -15.66 -7.39 3.75
CA ASP A 628 -14.53 -7.75 4.61
C ASP A 628 -14.17 -6.62 5.59
N VAL A 629 -14.06 -5.38 5.10
CA VAL A 629 -13.71 -4.22 5.94
C VAL A 629 -14.84 -3.89 6.94
N THR A 630 -16.11 -3.95 6.53
CA THR A 630 -17.22 -3.75 7.48
C THR A 630 -17.32 -4.87 8.53
N THR A 631 -16.96 -6.11 8.16
CA THR A 631 -16.85 -7.24 9.10
C THR A 631 -15.70 -7.06 10.09
N GLU A 632 -14.55 -6.55 9.64
CA GLU A 632 -13.45 -6.16 10.54
C GLU A 632 -13.93 -5.11 11.55
N MET A 633 -14.52 -4.02 11.06
CA MET A 633 -15.03 -2.90 11.87
C MET A 633 -16.10 -3.35 12.89
N ASP A 634 -17.06 -4.20 12.49
CA ASP A 634 -18.08 -4.76 13.40
C ASP A 634 -17.53 -5.67 14.50
N SER A 635 -16.39 -6.32 14.21
CA SER A 635 -15.73 -7.18 15.19
C SER A 635 -14.87 -6.39 16.19
N MET A 636 -14.57 -5.11 15.91
CA MET A 636 -13.76 -4.26 16.79
C MET A 636 -14.51 -3.90 18.11
N PRO A 637 -13.80 -3.90 19.25
CA PRO A 637 -14.28 -3.36 20.51
C PRO A 637 -14.77 -1.90 20.41
N GLU A 638 -15.88 -1.58 21.07
CA GLU A 638 -16.53 -0.25 21.01
C GLU A 638 -15.62 0.92 21.41
N ASN A 639 -14.60 0.69 22.25
CA ASN A 639 -13.61 1.71 22.62
C ASN A 639 -12.70 2.13 21.45
N PHE A 640 -12.74 1.44 20.31
CA PHE A 640 -12.10 1.89 19.08
C PHE A 640 -12.97 2.85 18.26
N ASP A 641 -14.26 3.02 18.57
CA ASP A 641 -15.18 3.96 17.90
C ASP A 641 -15.04 3.95 16.35
N VAL A 642 -15.47 2.85 15.74
CA VAL A 642 -15.45 2.63 14.27
C VAL A 642 -16.85 2.56 13.67
N GLY A 643 -17.85 3.18 14.32
CA GLY A 643 -19.22 3.21 13.82
C GLY A 643 -19.34 3.93 12.47
N CYS A 644 -19.95 3.26 11.49
CA CYS A 644 -20.16 3.76 10.13
C CYS A 644 -21.53 3.35 9.57
N GLU A 645 -21.95 4.05 8.52
CA GLU A 645 -23.00 3.60 7.61
C GLU A 645 -22.40 2.58 6.63
N LYS A 646 -23.08 1.43 6.47
CA LYS A 646 -22.57 0.27 5.72
C LYS A 646 -23.27 0.06 4.38
N GLU A 647 -24.50 0.53 4.26
CA GLU A 647 -25.29 0.42 3.03
C GLU A 647 -24.73 1.34 1.95
N MET A 648 -24.29 2.55 2.34
CA MET A 648 -23.76 3.58 1.45
C MET A 648 -22.23 3.68 1.56
N ILE A 649 -21.54 3.35 0.48
CA ILE A 649 -20.09 3.46 0.32
C ILE A 649 -19.76 4.51 -0.75
N ALA A 650 -18.49 4.92 -0.83
CA ALA A 650 -18.02 5.74 -1.93
C ALA A 650 -16.65 5.31 -2.46
N GLU A 651 -16.50 5.34 -3.78
CA GLU A 651 -15.19 5.26 -4.45
C GLU A 651 -14.64 6.67 -4.68
N LEU A 652 -13.40 6.90 -4.24
CA LEU A 652 -12.66 8.15 -4.39
C LEU A 652 -11.57 7.92 -5.44
N LEU A 653 -11.79 8.44 -6.66
CA LEU A 653 -10.79 8.42 -7.73
C LEU A 653 -9.90 9.67 -7.66
N PHE A 654 -8.59 9.45 -7.65
CA PHE A 654 -7.56 10.47 -7.81
C PHE A 654 -6.72 10.14 -9.06
N MET A 655 -6.44 11.14 -9.90
CA MET A 655 -5.50 11.00 -11.02
C MET A 655 -4.12 11.47 -10.56
N THR A 656 -3.11 10.61 -10.68
CA THR A 656 -1.73 10.98 -10.35
C THR A 656 -1.10 11.85 -11.46
N ALA A 657 0.05 12.47 -11.16
CA ALA A 657 0.81 13.25 -12.14
C ALA A 657 1.50 12.39 -13.23
N GLU A 658 1.37 11.06 -13.14
CA GLU A 658 1.97 10.07 -14.03
C GLU A 658 0.85 9.28 -14.78
N GLU A 659 -0.36 9.86 -14.83
CA GLU A 659 -1.60 9.34 -15.43
C GLU A 659 -2.15 8.02 -14.83
N GLU A 660 -1.48 7.42 -13.84
CA GLU A 660 -2.03 6.30 -13.07
C GLU A 660 -3.24 6.71 -12.23
N GLU A 661 -4.29 5.88 -12.22
CA GLU A 661 -5.45 6.01 -11.33
C GLU A 661 -5.13 5.50 -9.92
N TRP A 662 -5.42 6.30 -8.90
CA TRP A 662 -5.44 5.87 -7.50
C TRP A 662 -6.89 5.83 -7.00
N HIS A 663 -7.28 4.71 -6.40
CA HIS A 663 -8.61 4.49 -5.85
C HIS A 663 -8.55 4.31 -4.33
N GLU A 664 -9.40 5.03 -3.59
CA GLU A 664 -9.77 4.66 -2.22
C GLU A 664 -11.24 4.24 -2.16
N LEU A 665 -11.55 3.19 -1.39
CA LEU A 665 -12.91 2.84 -0.97
C LEU A 665 -13.17 3.52 0.37
N ALA A 666 -14.36 4.11 0.57
CA ALA A 666 -14.72 4.85 1.77
C ALA A 666 -16.09 4.46 2.36
N PHE A 667 -16.14 4.47 3.70
CA PHE A 667 -17.33 4.21 4.54
C PHE A 667 -17.56 5.43 5.44
N PHE A 668 -18.70 6.08 5.34
CA PHE A 668 -18.97 7.30 6.09
C PHE A 668 -19.30 6.98 7.56
N ARG A 669 -18.77 7.76 8.51
CA ARG A 669 -19.22 7.69 9.92
C ARG A 669 -20.71 8.03 10.04
N LYS A 670 -21.11 9.04 9.27
CA LYS A 670 -22.47 9.41 8.94
C LYS A 670 -22.44 10.11 7.59
N LEU A 671 -23.31 9.74 6.66
CA LEU A 671 -23.39 10.37 5.34
C LEU A 671 -24.15 11.70 5.45
N PRO A 672 -23.55 12.86 5.09
CA PRO A 672 -24.24 14.13 5.19
C PRO A 672 -25.34 14.23 4.14
N THR A 673 -26.59 14.41 4.58
CA THR A 673 -27.76 14.62 3.69
C THR A 673 -27.60 15.85 2.80
N GLN A 674 -26.72 16.78 3.18
CA GLN A 674 -26.25 17.91 2.38
C GLN A 674 -25.68 17.54 1.00
N LEU A 675 -25.19 16.31 0.81
CA LEU A 675 -24.61 15.82 -0.45
C LEU A 675 -25.67 15.38 -1.48
N PHE A 676 -26.94 15.31 -1.09
CA PHE A 676 -28.05 14.87 -1.94
C PHE A 676 -29.00 16.02 -2.27
N PRO A 677 -29.79 15.92 -3.36
CA PRO A 677 -30.85 16.90 -3.62
C PRO A 677 -31.91 16.80 -2.51
N GLN A 678 -32.43 17.94 -2.06
CA GLN A 678 -33.61 17.95 -1.20
C GLN A 678 -34.83 17.45 -1.99
N GLU A 679 -35.80 16.81 -1.33
CA GLU A 679 -36.94 16.12 -1.95
C GLU A 679 -37.92 17.06 -2.69
N ASN A 680 -37.53 17.58 -3.87
CA ASN A 680 -38.40 18.32 -4.79
C ASN A 680 -37.80 18.44 -6.22
N SER A 681 -37.17 17.36 -6.70
CA SER A 681 -36.82 17.22 -8.13
C SER A 681 -36.95 15.77 -8.58
N GLN A 682 -38.13 15.38 -9.08
CA GLN A 682 -38.22 14.22 -9.94
C GLN A 682 -37.45 14.54 -11.23
N ALA A 683 -36.43 13.74 -11.52
CA ALA A 683 -35.73 13.81 -12.80
C ALA A 683 -36.63 13.21 -13.89
N ASP A 684 -37.50 14.04 -14.47
CA ASP A 684 -38.22 13.67 -15.70
C ASP A 684 -37.20 13.33 -16.80
N ASP A 685 -37.48 12.28 -17.59
CA ASP A 685 -36.64 11.85 -18.71
C ASP A 685 -36.80 12.82 -19.89
N VAL A 686 -36.12 13.97 -19.81
CA VAL A 686 -36.17 15.03 -20.81
C VAL A 686 -35.58 14.52 -22.12
N THR A 687 -36.45 14.24 -23.09
CA THR A 687 -36.08 13.85 -24.45
C THR A 687 -35.20 14.92 -25.10
N TYR A 688 -33.91 14.60 -25.24
CA TYR A 688 -32.86 15.51 -25.67
C TYR A 688 -32.92 15.79 -27.20
N ASP A 689 -33.82 16.67 -27.62
CA ASP A 689 -33.81 17.24 -28.98
C ASP A 689 -32.58 18.15 -29.14
N ALA A 690 -31.56 17.67 -29.83
CA ALA A 690 -30.23 18.29 -29.91
C ALA A 690 -30.16 19.69 -30.59
N CYS A 691 -31.28 20.31 -30.98
CA CYS A 691 -31.32 21.69 -31.47
C CYS A 691 -32.70 22.35 -31.31
N GLN A 692 -33.07 22.76 -30.09
CA GLN A 692 -34.26 23.61 -29.83
C GLN A 692 -33.96 25.11 -29.61
N ASN A 693 -32.68 25.51 -29.54
CA ASN A 693 -32.25 26.87 -29.19
C ASN A 693 -31.67 27.68 -30.36
N ASP A 694 -31.65 29.01 -30.25
CA ASP A 694 -31.17 29.95 -31.29
C ASP A 694 -29.67 29.77 -31.66
N ALA A 695 -28.91 29.04 -30.83
CA ALA A 695 -27.48 28.77 -30.94
C ALA A 695 -27.09 27.73 -32.01
N CYS A 696 -28.05 27.11 -32.69
CA CYS A 696 -27.80 26.10 -33.72
C CYS A 696 -28.55 26.39 -35.04
N PHE A 697 -28.09 25.76 -36.12
CA PHE A 697 -28.70 25.83 -37.45
C PHE A 697 -29.01 24.41 -37.97
N VAL A 698 -30.29 24.02 -37.92
CA VAL A 698 -30.76 22.72 -38.44
C VAL A 698 -30.62 22.67 -39.97
N HIS A 699 -30.25 21.52 -40.51
CA HIS A 699 -30.31 21.26 -41.95
C HIS A 699 -31.75 21.01 -42.43
N GLU A 700 -32.06 21.33 -43.68
CA GLU A 700 -33.35 21.06 -44.29
C GLU A 700 -33.31 19.73 -45.07
N LYS A 701 -34.30 18.84 -44.87
CA LYS A 701 -34.42 17.58 -45.62
C LYS A 701 -34.95 17.87 -47.03
N VAL A 702 -34.07 17.74 -48.03
CA VAL A 702 -34.40 17.98 -49.44
C VAL A 702 -35.08 16.75 -50.06
N ARG A 703 -34.57 15.55 -49.76
CA ARG A 703 -35.10 14.28 -50.31
C ARG A 703 -34.64 13.08 -49.48
N ASP A 704 -35.51 12.09 -49.31
CA ASP A 704 -35.10 10.74 -48.89
C ASP A 704 -34.81 9.88 -50.13
N TRP A 705 -33.72 9.11 -50.09
CA TRP A 705 -33.31 8.22 -51.19
C TRP A 705 -33.43 6.73 -50.82
N GLY A 706 -33.99 6.37 -49.67
CA GLY A 706 -34.22 4.97 -49.29
C GLY A 706 -32.97 4.26 -48.81
N GLY A 707 -32.25 4.88 -47.85
CA GLY A 707 -31.00 4.35 -47.30
C GLY A 707 -29.90 5.40 -47.12
N PHE A 708 -30.14 6.63 -47.56
CA PHE A 708 -29.44 7.86 -47.21
C PHE A 708 -30.37 9.06 -47.46
N THR A 709 -30.07 10.23 -46.90
CA THR A 709 -30.88 11.44 -47.06
C THR A 709 -30.09 12.58 -47.72
N GLU A 710 -30.72 13.33 -48.61
CA GLU A 710 -30.20 14.61 -49.10
C GLU A 710 -30.62 15.74 -48.16
N PHE A 711 -29.64 16.47 -47.62
CA PHE A 711 -29.83 17.61 -46.73
C PHE A 711 -29.22 18.89 -47.31
N ARG A 712 -29.67 20.06 -46.84
CA ARG A 712 -29.12 21.38 -47.19
C ARG A 712 -28.94 22.26 -45.97
N PHE A 713 -27.83 23.01 -45.91
CA PHE A 713 -27.65 24.08 -44.92
C PHE A 713 -28.08 25.43 -45.48
N ASN A 714 -29.08 26.05 -44.85
CA ASN A 714 -29.53 27.42 -45.14
C ASN A 714 -28.64 28.46 -44.42
N ILE A 715 -27.32 28.32 -44.58
CA ILE A 715 -26.29 29.07 -43.85
C ILE A 715 -25.30 29.67 -44.87
N GLY A 716 -25.22 31.00 -44.92
CA GLY A 716 -24.43 31.71 -45.92
C GLY A 716 -22.97 31.96 -45.52
N LYS A 717 -22.67 32.14 -44.22
CA LYS A 717 -21.33 32.52 -43.74
C LYS A 717 -20.84 31.65 -42.60
N TRP A 718 -19.57 31.29 -42.67
CA TRP A 718 -18.88 30.35 -41.78
C TRP A 718 -17.51 30.91 -41.39
N VAL A 719 -16.98 30.46 -40.25
CA VAL A 719 -15.55 30.53 -39.95
C VAL A 719 -15.00 29.10 -40.04
N CYS A 720 -13.91 28.92 -40.77
CA CYS A 720 -13.29 27.62 -41.02
C CYS A 720 -11.82 27.66 -40.60
N MET A 721 -11.36 26.62 -39.89
CA MET A 721 -9.95 26.37 -39.60
C MET A 721 -9.46 25.24 -40.50
N LYS A 722 -8.33 25.45 -41.17
CA LYS A 722 -7.61 24.42 -41.92
C LYS A 722 -6.29 24.06 -41.25
N THR A 723 -5.98 22.77 -41.23
CA THR A 723 -4.67 22.26 -40.86
C THR A 723 -4.24 21.14 -41.82
N ALA A 724 -2.93 20.91 -41.92
CA ALA A 724 -2.34 19.84 -42.70
C ALA A 724 -1.45 18.99 -41.79
N GLY A 725 -1.56 17.66 -41.88
CA GLY A 725 -0.75 16.77 -41.06
C GLY A 725 -0.73 15.33 -41.56
N CYS A 726 0.19 14.55 -40.97
CA CYS A 726 0.04 13.10 -40.86
C CYS A 726 -0.86 12.79 -39.65
N GLU A 727 -1.51 11.63 -39.67
CA GLU A 727 -2.34 11.11 -38.57
C GLU A 727 -3.58 11.97 -38.23
N SER A 728 -4.49 12.14 -39.20
CA SER A 728 -5.88 12.58 -38.97
C SER A 728 -6.00 13.86 -38.10
N GLY A 729 -5.23 14.88 -38.49
CA GLY A 729 -4.86 16.09 -37.71
C GLY A 729 -5.74 16.42 -36.50
N ASN A 730 -5.14 16.41 -35.31
CA ASN A 730 -5.78 16.51 -34.01
C ASN A 730 -7.04 17.42 -33.97
N PRO A 731 -8.26 16.83 -33.91
CA PRO A 731 -9.51 17.60 -33.93
C PRO A 731 -9.62 18.60 -32.77
N ARG A 732 -8.93 18.35 -31.65
CA ARG A 732 -8.87 19.25 -30.50
C ARG A 732 -8.28 20.60 -30.86
N ASP A 733 -7.21 20.64 -31.66
CA ASP A 733 -6.50 21.89 -31.96
C ASP A 733 -7.31 22.77 -32.91
N VAL A 734 -7.96 22.14 -33.90
CA VAL A 734 -8.89 22.79 -34.82
C VAL A 734 -10.11 23.36 -34.07
N PHE A 735 -10.63 22.61 -33.10
CA PHE A 735 -11.74 23.04 -32.22
C PHE A 735 -11.32 24.16 -31.26
N LEU A 736 -10.10 24.12 -30.71
CA LEU A 736 -9.54 25.16 -29.85
C LEU A 736 -9.31 26.48 -30.60
N ALA A 737 -8.81 26.43 -31.84
CA ALA A 737 -8.65 27.60 -32.70
C ALA A 737 -10.01 28.27 -32.98
N LEU A 738 -11.01 27.49 -33.42
CA LEU A 738 -12.38 27.98 -33.64
C LEU A 738 -12.98 28.58 -32.35
N THR A 739 -12.89 27.85 -31.23
CA THR A 739 -13.39 28.32 -29.92
C THR A 739 -12.71 29.62 -29.49
N SER A 740 -11.41 29.76 -29.71
CA SER A 740 -10.65 30.98 -29.42
C SER A 740 -11.13 32.18 -30.24
N TYR A 741 -11.37 31.98 -31.55
CA TYR A 741 -11.92 33.03 -32.42
C TYR A 741 -13.28 33.54 -31.93
N PHE A 742 -14.18 32.62 -31.55
CA PHE A 742 -15.49 32.94 -30.96
C PHE A 742 -15.37 33.62 -29.60
N GLY A 743 -14.40 33.21 -28.76
CA GLY A 743 -14.11 33.81 -27.46
C GLY A 743 -13.53 35.23 -27.52
N GLY A 744 -12.95 35.63 -28.67
CA GLY A 744 -12.48 37.00 -28.89
C GLY A 744 -11.10 37.14 -29.55
N LYS A 745 -10.42 36.03 -29.87
CA LYS A 745 -9.11 35.98 -30.57
C LYS A 745 -9.27 36.32 -32.05
N ASN A 746 -9.58 37.58 -32.30
CA ASN A 746 -9.84 38.17 -33.61
C ASN A 746 -9.44 39.66 -33.62
N VAL A 747 -9.31 40.28 -34.80
CA VAL A 747 -8.74 41.63 -34.95
C VAL A 747 -9.51 42.76 -34.24
N ALA A 748 -10.73 42.47 -33.75
CA ALA A 748 -11.57 43.43 -33.03
C ALA A 748 -11.62 43.16 -31.51
N GLY A 749 -10.89 42.16 -31.00
CA GLY A 749 -10.89 41.77 -29.58
C GLY A 749 -12.27 41.39 -29.04
N ARG A 750 -13.19 40.97 -29.91
CA ARG A 750 -14.63 40.90 -29.63
C ARG A 750 -15.11 39.47 -29.55
N GLY A 751 -15.65 39.04 -28.42
CA GLY A 751 -16.38 37.77 -28.33
C GLY A 751 -17.62 37.76 -29.25
N LEU A 752 -17.80 36.68 -30.01
CA LEU A 752 -18.98 36.43 -30.84
C LEU A 752 -20.09 35.68 -30.09
N GLY A 753 -19.79 35.17 -28.87
CA GLY A 753 -20.64 34.26 -28.10
C GLY A 753 -20.16 32.81 -28.22
N ASN A 754 -21.01 31.86 -27.82
CA ASN A 754 -20.70 30.43 -27.96
C ASN A 754 -20.49 30.06 -29.44
N MET A 755 -19.65 29.06 -29.70
CA MET A 755 -19.52 28.48 -31.02
C MET A 755 -20.85 27.82 -31.43
N MET A 756 -21.37 28.21 -32.59
CA MET A 756 -22.68 27.75 -33.08
C MET A 756 -22.59 26.30 -33.59
N ALA A 757 -23.66 25.52 -33.41
CA ALA A 757 -23.76 24.17 -33.97
C ALA A 757 -24.45 24.16 -35.36
N PRO A 758 -24.13 23.21 -36.26
CA PRO A 758 -23.15 22.13 -36.08
C PRO A 758 -21.75 22.53 -36.56
N VAL A 759 -20.70 22.00 -35.94
CA VAL A 759 -19.33 22.10 -36.46
C VAL A 759 -19.15 21.02 -37.52
N VAL A 760 -18.91 21.42 -38.77
CA VAL A 760 -18.75 20.51 -39.90
C VAL A 760 -17.27 20.29 -40.20
N MET A 761 -16.79 19.09 -39.89
CA MET A 761 -15.45 18.62 -40.23
C MET A 761 -15.44 18.00 -41.63
N GLN A 762 -14.35 18.20 -42.36
CA GLN A 762 -14.11 17.64 -43.70
C GLN A 762 -12.70 17.05 -43.72
N TYR A 763 -12.59 15.79 -44.14
CA TYR A 763 -11.30 15.13 -44.38
C TYR A 763 -11.15 14.91 -45.88
N LYS A 764 -10.10 15.50 -46.46
CA LYS A 764 -9.75 15.30 -47.87
C LYS A 764 -8.79 14.12 -48.02
N ASN A 765 -9.29 13.03 -48.58
CA ASN A 765 -8.47 11.92 -49.05
C ASN A 765 -7.74 12.33 -50.34
N ILE A 766 -6.42 12.51 -50.28
CA ILE A 766 -5.59 12.59 -51.49
C ILE A 766 -5.25 11.17 -51.93
N SER A 767 -6.08 10.59 -52.79
CA SER A 767 -5.82 9.27 -53.37
C SER A 767 -4.86 9.37 -54.56
N GLY A 768 -3.59 9.03 -54.36
CA GLY A 768 -2.60 8.93 -55.45
C GLY A 768 -1.17 8.76 -54.93
N GLU A 769 -0.63 7.54 -55.06
CA GLU A 769 0.80 7.19 -55.02
C GLU A 769 1.70 7.93 -54.01
N SER A 770 1.71 7.46 -52.76
CA SER A 770 2.83 7.74 -51.84
C SER A 770 4.05 6.90 -52.24
N ASP A 771 5.12 7.54 -52.68
CA ASP A 771 6.45 6.91 -52.79
C ASP A 771 6.88 6.36 -51.41
N PRO A 772 7.31 5.08 -51.30
CA PRO A 772 7.74 4.50 -50.03
C PRO A 772 8.87 5.24 -49.30
N PHE A 773 9.64 6.08 -50.00
CA PHE A 773 10.79 6.80 -49.44
C PHE A 773 10.51 8.26 -49.06
N THR A 774 9.36 8.83 -49.43
CA THR A 774 8.96 10.20 -49.05
C THR A 774 7.73 10.21 -48.15
N ARG A 775 7.97 10.14 -46.83
CA ARG A 775 6.94 10.32 -45.78
C ARG A 775 6.47 11.78 -45.69
N SER A 776 5.63 12.19 -46.64
CA SER A 776 4.89 13.47 -46.59
C SER A 776 3.39 13.21 -46.76
N CYS A 777 2.73 12.82 -45.66
CA CYS A 777 1.27 12.76 -45.65
C CYS A 777 0.70 14.19 -45.66
N HIS A 778 -0.17 14.45 -46.62
CA HIS A 778 -0.87 15.73 -46.78
C HIS A 778 -2.38 15.52 -46.60
N GLU A 779 -2.78 14.97 -45.46
CA GLU A 779 -4.20 14.95 -45.07
C GLU A 779 -4.61 16.39 -44.71
N GLU A 780 -5.59 16.93 -45.44
CA GLU A 780 -6.14 18.27 -45.22
C GLU A 780 -7.41 18.13 -44.39
N LEU A 781 -7.35 18.53 -43.11
CA LEU A 781 -8.52 18.66 -42.25
C LEU A 781 -9.02 20.11 -42.28
N GLU A 782 -10.30 20.27 -42.59
CA GLU A 782 -11.01 21.53 -42.54
C GLU A 782 -12.24 21.40 -41.63
N ALA A 783 -12.32 22.16 -40.54
CA ALA A 783 -13.55 22.26 -39.74
C ALA A 783 -14.15 23.67 -39.85
N CYS A 784 -15.44 23.73 -40.12
CA CYS A 784 -16.21 24.97 -40.27
C CYS A 784 -17.32 25.06 -39.21
N ALA A 785 -17.36 26.18 -38.49
CA ALA A 785 -18.44 26.55 -37.59
C ALA A 785 -19.28 27.70 -38.21
N PRO A 786 -20.62 27.65 -38.15
CA PRO A 786 -21.45 28.69 -38.74
C PRO A 786 -21.40 29.99 -37.92
N LEU A 787 -21.35 31.14 -38.57
CA LEU A 787 -21.33 32.42 -37.84
C LEU A 787 -22.70 32.70 -37.17
N PRO A 788 -22.75 33.39 -36.01
CA PRO A 788 -24.01 33.71 -35.34
C PRO A 788 -24.99 34.46 -36.25
N ARG A 789 -26.30 34.35 -35.97
CA ARG A 789 -27.38 34.87 -36.82
C ARG A 789 -27.24 36.36 -37.19
N TYR A 790 -26.71 37.17 -36.28
CA TYR A 790 -26.33 38.57 -36.52
C TYR A 790 -25.27 38.75 -37.62
N TYR A 791 -24.26 37.88 -37.62
CA TYR A 791 -23.12 37.90 -38.54
C TYR A 791 -23.39 37.20 -39.88
N GLN A 792 -24.45 36.39 -40.00
CA GLN A 792 -24.94 35.95 -41.33
C GLN A 792 -25.30 37.13 -42.23
N ARG A 793 -25.89 38.20 -41.66
CA ARG A 793 -26.36 39.41 -42.39
C ARG A 793 -25.39 40.59 -42.35
N LYS A 794 -24.27 40.49 -41.61
CA LYS A 794 -23.23 41.54 -41.49
C LYS A 794 -21.84 40.96 -41.76
N ASN A 795 -20.78 41.71 -41.48
CA ASN A 795 -19.40 41.22 -41.55
C ASN A 795 -18.89 40.89 -40.15
N ALA A 796 -18.24 39.74 -39.99
CA ALA A 796 -17.60 39.34 -38.75
C ALA A 796 -16.16 39.89 -38.65
N PRO A 797 -15.57 39.98 -37.45
CA PRO A 797 -14.15 40.32 -37.30
C PRO A 797 -13.27 39.32 -38.05
N ALA A 798 -12.17 39.78 -38.66
CA ALA A 798 -11.18 38.87 -39.24
C ALA A 798 -10.46 38.06 -38.13
N PRO A 799 -10.15 36.77 -38.34
CA PRO A 799 -9.33 36.00 -37.43
C PRO A 799 -7.89 36.53 -37.36
N THR A 800 -7.19 36.22 -36.27
CA THR A 800 -5.79 36.60 -36.02
C THR A 800 -4.84 35.39 -35.98
N GLU A 801 -5.34 34.21 -36.31
CA GLU A 801 -4.67 32.93 -36.14
C GLU A 801 -4.50 32.25 -37.49
N GLU A 802 -3.35 31.63 -37.72
CA GLU A 802 -2.99 31.03 -39.00
C GLU A 802 -3.88 29.80 -39.29
N GLY A 803 -4.25 29.60 -40.56
CA GLY A 803 -5.21 28.56 -40.98
C GLY A 803 -6.70 28.90 -40.76
N LEU A 804 -7.03 29.89 -39.93
CA LEU A 804 -8.41 30.37 -39.72
C LEU A 804 -8.82 31.38 -40.79
N MET A 805 -10.03 31.21 -41.35
CA MET A 805 -10.58 32.07 -42.40
C MET A 805 -12.10 32.21 -42.32
N LEU A 806 -12.63 33.31 -42.85
CA LEU A 806 -14.07 33.49 -43.07
C LEU A 806 -14.45 33.00 -44.47
N ARG A 807 -15.43 32.10 -44.57
CA ARG A 807 -15.94 31.57 -45.84
C ARG A 807 -17.41 31.94 -46.03
N GLN A 808 -17.74 32.48 -47.20
CA GLN A 808 -19.13 32.62 -47.66
C GLN A 808 -19.43 31.50 -48.66
N VAL A 809 -20.53 30.77 -48.47
CA VAL A 809 -20.90 29.57 -49.26
C VAL A 809 -22.34 29.71 -49.76
N VAL A 810 -22.58 29.26 -51.00
CA VAL A 810 -23.94 29.15 -51.55
C VAL A 810 -24.58 27.86 -51.04
N THR A 811 -25.41 27.98 -50.00
CA THR A 811 -26.28 26.95 -49.36
C THR A 811 -25.98 25.50 -49.80
N PRO A 812 -24.91 24.89 -49.26
CA PRO A 812 -24.41 23.63 -49.78
C PRO A 812 -25.36 22.49 -49.42
N SER A 813 -25.49 21.53 -50.34
CA SER A 813 -26.30 20.32 -50.17
C SER A 813 -25.40 19.08 -50.09
N MET A 814 -25.88 18.00 -49.49
CA MET A 814 -25.08 16.84 -49.11
C MET A 814 -25.90 15.57 -49.04
N TYR A 815 -25.26 14.42 -49.20
CA TYR A 815 -25.86 13.09 -49.03
C TYR A 815 -25.30 12.44 -47.76
N ILE A 816 -26.18 12.02 -46.85
CA ILE A 816 -25.82 11.76 -45.44
C ILE A 816 -26.47 10.49 -44.90
N LEU A 817 -25.70 9.79 -44.06
CA LEU A 817 -26.15 8.80 -43.07
C LEU A 817 -26.17 9.43 -41.68
N ALA A 818 -27.19 9.12 -40.88
CA ALA A 818 -27.26 9.49 -39.47
C ALA A 818 -27.09 8.23 -38.61
N LEU A 819 -25.99 8.16 -37.89
CA LEU A 819 -25.55 7.01 -37.11
C LEU A 819 -25.71 7.33 -35.61
N LYS A 820 -26.31 6.43 -34.83
CA LYS A 820 -26.57 6.63 -33.39
C LYS A 820 -25.65 5.79 -32.51
N GLY A 821 -25.28 6.30 -31.35
CA GLY A 821 -24.52 5.59 -30.32
C GLY A 821 -23.03 5.46 -30.61
N HIS A 822 -22.38 4.46 -29.99
CA HIS A 822 -20.94 4.23 -30.10
C HIS A 822 -20.54 3.59 -31.45
N ILE A 823 -20.05 4.41 -32.38
CA ILE A 823 -19.63 3.98 -33.72
C ILE A 823 -18.11 3.72 -33.74
N THR A 824 -17.69 2.54 -34.23
CA THR A 824 -16.26 2.23 -34.42
C THR A 824 -15.71 2.80 -35.74
N SER A 825 -14.40 3.06 -35.83
CA SER A 825 -13.76 3.52 -37.07
C SER A 825 -13.93 2.53 -38.24
N THR A 826 -13.92 1.23 -37.96
CA THR A 826 -14.20 0.16 -38.94
C THR A 826 -15.64 0.24 -39.47
N GLN A 827 -16.62 0.41 -38.58
CA GLN A 827 -18.02 0.57 -38.95
C GLN A 827 -18.26 1.86 -39.75
N LEU A 828 -17.69 2.98 -39.30
CA LEU A 828 -17.79 4.27 -39.96
C LEU A 828 -17.26 4.22 -41.41
N LYS A 829 -16.13 3.52 -41.63
CA LYS A 829 -15.57 3.30 -42.96
C LYS A 829 -16.46 2.41 -43.84
N LEU A 830 -17.05 1.35 -43.27
CA LEU A 830 -17.96 0.45 -43.98
C LEU A 830 -19.23 1.18 -44.46
N GLU A 831 -19.83 2.00 -43.58
CA GLU A 831 -21.00 2.83 -43.91
C GLU A 831 -20.69 3.86 -45.01
N LEU A 832 -19.51 4.51 -44.96
CA LEU A 832 -19.10 5.50 -45.96
C LEU A 832 -18.83 4.90 -47.34
N GLU A 833 -18.14 3.76 -47.44
CA GLU A 833 -17.95 3.08 -48.74
C GLU A 833 -19.29 2.53 -49.27
N THR A 834 -20.18 2.08 -48.38
CA THR A 834 -21.55 1.67 -48.74
C THR A 834 -22.38 2.84 -49.30
N LEU A 835 -22.27 4.03 -48.69
CA LEU A 835 -22.89 5.26 -49.21
C LEU A 835 -22.30 5.64 -50.57
N LYS A 836 -20.96 5.60 -50.72
CA LYS A 836 -20.24 5.93 -51.95
C LYS A 836 -20.70 5.07 -53.13
N HIS A 837 -20.81 3.76 -52.93
CA HIS A 837 -21.30 2.82 -53.95
C HIS A 837 -22.74 3.15 -54.36
N LYS A 838 -23.65 3.33 -53.39
CA LYS A 838 -25.06 3.69 -53.65
C LYS A 838 -25.20 5.00 -54.44
N LEU A 839 -24.38 6.02 -54.14
CA LEU A 839 -24.39 7.29 -54.86
C LEU A 839 -23.93 7.13 -56.32
N GLN A 840 -22.91 6.29 -56.56
CA GLN A 840 -22.42 5.95 -57.89
C GLN A 840 -23.47 5.16 -58.70
N GLU A 841 -24.10 4.14 -58.10
CA GLU A 841 -25.19 3.37 -58.72
C GLU A 841 -26.41 4.23 -59.07
N THR A 842 -26.72 5.23 -58.23
CA THR A 842 -27.83 6.17 -58.47
C THR A 842 -27.47 7.27 -59.50
N GLY A 843 -26.22 7.32 -59.97
CA GLY A 843 -25.73 8.34 -60.91
C GLY A 843 -25.68 9.76 -60.34
N LEU A 844 -25.64 9.89 -59.01
CA LEU A 844 -25.63 11.19 -58.34
C LEU A 844 -24.22 11.79 -58.33
N GLN A 845 -24.13 13.10 -58.54
CA GLN A 845 -22.86 13.83 -58.54
C GLN A 845 -22.49 14.26 -57.11
N PHE A 846 -21.33 13.82 -56.62
CA PHE A 846 -20.81 14.11 -55.28
C PHE A 846 -19.28 14.22 -55.28
N ASP A 847 -18.73 14.90 -54.29
CA ASP A 847 -17.29 15.01 -54.06
C ASP A 847 -16.76 13.66 -53.55
N THR A 848 -15.95 12.97 -54.37
CA THR A 848 -15.36 11.67 -54.06
C THR A 848 -14.18 11.72 -53.10
N ASP A 849 -13.61 12.91 -52.92
CA ASP A 849 -12.31 13.13 -52.32
C ASP A 849 -12.47 13.73 -50.91
N ARG A 850 -13.61 14.38 -50.63
CA ARG A 850 -13.97 14.95 -49.31
C ARG A 850 -15.09 14.16 -48.64
N THR A 851 -14.74 13.47 -47.55
CA THR A 851 -15.73 12.99 -46.57
C THR A 851 -16.05 14.11 -45.58
N LEU A 852 -17.30 14.19 -45.13
CA LEU A 852 -17.75 15.18 -44.13
C LEU A 852 -18.40 14.51 -42.92
N PHE A 853 -18.20 15.11 -41.75
CA PHE A 853 -18.73 14.65 -40.46
C PHE A 853 -19.21 15.84 -39.63
N TYR A 854 -20.34 15.69 -38.96
CA TYR A 854 -20.80 16.65 -37.95
C TYR A 854 -21.72 16.00 -36.93
N THR A 855 -21.93 16.70 -35.82
CA THR A 855 -23.03 16.43 -34.90
C THR A 855 -23.65 17.75 -34.42
N TYR A 856 -24.88 17.66 -33.90
CA TYR A 856 -25.52 18.68 -33.08
C TYR A 856 -25.30 18.45 -31.58
N ASP A 857 -24.83 17.25 -31.19
CA ASP A 857 -24.49 16.91 -29.81
C ASP A 857 -23.43 17.89 -29.27
N GLU A 858 -23.62 18.34 -28.04
CA GLU A 858 -22.64 19.18 -27.36
C GLU A 858 -21.39 18.34 -26.98
N PRO A 859 -20.18 18.95 -26.87
CA PRO A 859 -19.00 18.24 -26.40
C PRO A 859 -19.28 17.50 -25.09
N PHE A 860 -18.72 16.30 -24.89
CA PHE A 860 -19.00 15.42 -23.74
C PHE A 860 -20.42 14.80 -23.64
N THR A 861 -21.37 15.05 -24.55
CA THR A 861 -22.67 14.32 -24.58
C THR A 861 -22.45 12.80 -24.43
N VAL A 862 -23.26 12.11 -23.63
CA VAL A 862 -23.12 10.65 -23.38
C VAL A 862 -23.15 9.88 -24.70
N VAL A 863 -22.19 8.97 -24.91
CA VAL A 863 -21.93 8.36 -26.24
C VAL A 863 -23.16 7.64 -26.80
N ASP A 864 -23.91 6.92 -25.97
CA ASP A 864 -25.14 6.20 -26.37
C ASP A 864 -26.26 7.13 -26.87
N ARG A 865 -26.26 8.39 -26.43
CA ARG A 865 -27.22 9.42 -26.84
C ARG A 865 -26.81 10.18 -28.12
N ARG A 866 -25.55 10.05 -28.58
CA ARG A 866 -25.01 10.81 -29.72
C ARG A 866 -25.60 10.42 -31.07
N VAL A 867 -25.68 11.39 -31.98
CA VAL A 867 -26.08 11.21 -33.39
C VAL A 867 -25.02 11.81 -34.32
N THR A 868 -24.15 10.97 -34.88
CA THR A 868 -23.14 11.38 -35.86
C THR A 868 -23.73 11.40 -37.26
N TYR A 869 -23.65 12.54 -37.93
CA TYR A 869 -24.02 12.71 -39.33
C TYR A 869 -22.77 12.64 -40.20
N THR A 870 -22.77 11.77 -41.21
CA THR A 870 -21.60 11.53 -42.08
C THR A 870 -21.98 11.34 -43.53
N GLY A 871 -21.11 11.75 -44.46
CA GLY A 871 -21.30 11.48 -45.89
C GLY A 871 -20.47 12.39 -46.81
N PHE A 872 -21.09 12.80 -47.92
CA PHE A 872 -20.41 13.49 -49.03
C PHE A 872 -21.14 14.77 -49.48
N TRP A 873 -20.39 15.75 -49.97
CA TRP A 873 -20.94 16.97 -50.56
C TRP A 873 -21.54 16.70 -51.94
N LYS A 874 -22.71 17.30 -52.22
CA LYS A 874 -23.33 17.27 -53.55
C LYS A 874 -22.64 18.30 -54.46
N LEU A 875 -22.09 17.85 -55.58
CA LEU A 875 -21.50 18.77 -56.57
C LEU A 875 -22.62 19.58 -57.23
N GLN A 876 -22.45 20.90 -57.30
CA GLN A 876 -23.36 21.77 -58.03
C GLN A 876 -23.03 21.69 -59.52
N SER A 877 -24.03 21.39 -60.35
CA SER A 877 -23.93 21.50 -61.80
C SER A 877 -23.73 22.97 -62.19
N VAL A 878 -22.58 23.31 -62.74
CA VAL A 878 -22.34 24.63 -63.34
C VAL A 878 -23.22 24.76 -64.59
N GLY A 879 -24.04 25.81 -64.62
CA GLY A 879 -24.89 26.21 -65.75
C GLY A 879 -24.91 27.72 -65.87
#